data_AF-A0A150XDT9-F1
#
_entry.id   AF-A0A150XDT9-F1
#
_cell.length_a   1.000
_cell.length_b   1.000
_cell.length_c   1.000
_cell.angle_alpha   90.00
_cell.angle_beta   90.00
_cell.angle_gamma   90.00
#
_symmetry.space_group_name_H-M   'P 1'
#
loop_
_entity.id
_entity.type
_entity.pdbx_description
1 polymer ?
#
loop_
_entity_poly.entity_id
_entity_poly.type
_entity_poly.pdbx_seq_one_letter_code
_entity_poly.pdbx_strand_id
1 'polypeptide(L)'
;MISQHQFIAIDKDTSARALENGMVRDMLNLIPVSNGASNSGERQNLKGNTAATQTGMTGTNYSCKGVVVDEENSLAYLFCTCAFEGVNSSALLEYDFSANSLTEILILDEGIFLSDSVDFVKGFIESGWIYYNDGDELKQLNIAQAKAGDYDSLSGDFLGVSFSLDPFSLYILAPRLVASFSKSYDSTILNNTVGKDSWQFRFRYRFKNGAKSPLTKYQGLTLANKNPYDNSAKNKIAISFTAIEGDILAKFVDKIEVYGIKNNEGVHKFLGEVDYGTDGSGTFNFTNANNSKTLSESEALKPYENISRQPVSIAYPENRMVAVKGLDEYDLSGNYDFSLSVDYYSGSSSGLYAKEGGTYEIGLVFLDAKGRRTSVLKKKQITVPYKDPDGTYAGFGKVHSTRPRISVEFSGTAPSWVDSVVVVSTKEQNYEEYIQVPVNVLFYSAPEAAAVNFGEGDPNFAFLDGNLYVNEQSEADVRLSAGDGTYNSGQDEFQGYTAIDFQLPVNIPVKPEIGWRVRVIESGDNNASDISGGDLYVSDVFTNVVRVEGFDFEDWSSKSPYFFVEFYKPNTVEYNQFYDVGGSTFTDGGGITIDGDTAYVDLTDPEFRFVYKEVTNKPSSTLFDSYLTEQGCILESPTPCVSENDLVDIRNPELTNSGGFNVSEGKRTLTLDYSKKVADIGVANIENTEYSEKNLYNTLIASNSYVENTKINGLNRFDFEDEFNLPNERTPITHLEVVNDVLLALHERNATSVYIGSKFLKQASGQDTVTTTDSFFGDERLLKGGYGTINPESVKKYLGQCFWWDANNGCVVRYSANGLDSISDQGLKDYFRTKAETYSSGYKVFGAIDVYLGLYLVTFPDQDGLSPETWAWDIKKGYWIGRFSFCFEQSISLGNNFATFKSQNIWKHHSNSVYNNFYNTQYDSRITFVSNPDVALDKSFDNLSLDADEAWDVLSITNPQGQDTDLLEAEFDLVDNQYYAYLKRDKNTASDLLGGQPAILAGDPIQSKYVEITLRKTASDLQKINAIYVGYSPLTGHLLAARE
;
A
#
# COMPACT_ATOMS: atom_id res chain seq x y z
N MET A 1 -61.55 38.91 17.77
CA MET A 1 -61.22 37.50 17.45
C MET A 1 -59.81 37.21 17.94
N ILE A 2 -59.43 35.94 18.06
CA ILE A 2 -58.11 35.52 18.57
C ILE A 2 -57.53 34.49 17.62
N SER A 3 -56.25 34.62 17.26
CA SER A 3 -55.48 33.59 16.57
C SER A 3 -54.41 33.01 17.50
N GLN A 4 -54.35 31.68 17.60
CA GLN A 4 -53.34 30.97 18.37
C GLN A 4 -52.17 30.59 17.47
N HIS A 5 -50.95 30.81 17.95
CA HIS A 5 -49.71 30.51 17.25
C HIS A 5 -48.88 29.49 18.03
N GLN A 6 -48.45 28.44 17.33
CA GLN A 6 -47.53 27.41 17.82
C GLN A 6 -46.18 27.52 17.10
N PHE A 7 -45.13 26.95 17.70
CA PHE A 7 -43.77 27.00 17.15
C PHE A 7 -43.29 25.57 16.88
N ILE A 8 -43.31 25.13 15.62
CA ILE A 8 -42.99 23.75 15.24
C ILE A 8 -41.76 23.70 14.34
N ALA A 9 -41.73 24.42 13.23
CA ALA A 9 -40.64 24.33 12.27
C ALA A 9 -40.36 25.69 11.60
N ILE A 10 -39.15 25.83 11.05
CA ILE A 10 -38.75 27.01 10.30
C ILE A 10 -39.26 26.91 8.85
N ASP A 11 -39.85 28.00 8.36
CA ASP A 11 -40.15 28.20 6.94
C ASP A 11 -39.94 29.67 6.55
N LYS A 12 -38.88 29.90 5.76
CA LYS A 12 -38.53 31.19 5.16
C LYS A 12 -38.96 31.32 3.70
N ASP A 13 -39.28 30.22 3.04
CA ASP A 13 -39.57 30.18 1.61
C ASP A 13 -41.05 30.53 1.32
N THR A 14 -41.97 30.09 2.19
CA THR A 14 -43.41 30.34 2.00
C THR A 14 -43.75 31.81 2.23
N SER A 15 -44.65 32.38 1.43
CA SER A 15 -45.08 33.77 1.64
C SER A 15 -45.81 33.94 2.99
N ALA A 16 -45.67 35.11 3.63
CA ALA A 16 -46.30 35.38 4.93
C ALA A 16 -47.84 35.22 4.93
N ARG A 17 -48.49 35.36 3.76
CA ARG A 17 -49.93 35.15 3.60
C ARG A 17 -50.35 33.68 3.53
N ALA A 18 -49.42 32.79 3.24
CA ALA A 18 -49.66 31.35 3.08
C ALA A 18 -48.96 30.52 4.17
N LEU A 19 -48.20 31.17 5.06
CA LEU A 19 -47.50 30.51 6.15
C LEU A 19 -48.51 29.86 7.09
N GLU A 20 -48.38 28.55 7.29
CA GLU A 20 -49.26 27.76 8.14
C GLU A 20 -48.97 27.99 9.62
N ASN A 21 -49.98 27.81 10.47
CA ASN A 21 -49.77 27.85 11.92
C ASN A 21 -48.81 26.72 12.34
N GLY A 22 -47.84 27.03 13.20
CA GLY A 22 -46.74 26.12 13.54
C GLY A 22 -45.44 26.42 12.76
N MET A 23 -45.53 27.05 11.59
CA MET A 23 -44.37 27.48 10.82
C MET A 23 -43.95 28.90 11.21
N VAL A 24 -42.66 29.10 11.43
CA VAL A 24 -42.11 30.39 11.89
C VAL A 24 -40.94 30.83 11.02
N ARG A 25 -40.65 32.13 11.02
CA ARG A 25 -39.55 32.69 10.22
C ARG A 25 -38.19 32.44 10.84
N ASP A 26 -38.10 32.53 12.16
CA ASP A 26 -36.83 32.33 12.85
C ASP A 26 -37.08 31.89 14.29
N MET A 27 -36.22 31.00 14.78
CA MET A 27 -36.11 30.66 16.21
C MET A 27 -34.63 30.62 16.54
N LEU A 28 -34.22 31.37 17.56
CA LEU A 28 -32.84 31.42 18.03
C LEU A 28 -32.78 30.88 19.46
N ASN A 29 -31.84 29.96 19.68
CA ASN A 29 -31.58 29.35 20.98
C ASN A 29 -32.85 28.79 21.65
N LEU A 30 -33.64 28.05 20.89
CA LEU A 30 -34.83 27.36 21.37
C LEU A 30 -34.90 25.94 20.82
N ILE A 31 -35.36 25.02 21.65
CA ILE A 31 -35.58 23.61 21.32
C ILE A 31 -36.99 23.18 21.73
N PRO A 32 -37.58 22.15 21.09
CA PRO A 32 -38.83 21.57 21.53
C PRO A 32 -38.72 21.00 22.95
N VAL A 33 -39.73 21.19 23.79
CA VAL A 33 -39.82 20.49 25.08
C VAL A 33 -40.15 19.02 24.82
N SER A 34 -39.38 18.12 25.43
CA SER A 34 -39.45 16.67 25.18
C SER A 34 -40.68 16.02 25.84
N ASN A 35 -41.80 15.95 25.12
CA ASN A 35 -43.02 15.21 25.53
C ASN A 35 -43.25 13.91 24.73
N GLY A 36 -42.18 13.19 24.34
CA GLY A 36 -42.29 11.98 23.53
C GLY A 36 -42.49 12.27 22.03
N ALA A 37 -43.31 11.47 21.34
CA ALA A 37 -43.49 11.52 19.88
C ALA A 37 -44.48 12.58 19.37
N SER A 38 -45.07 13.40 20.26
CA SER A 38 -46.02 14.44 19.86
C SER A 38 -45.29 15.69 19.35
N ASN A 39 -45.78 16.26 18.24
CA ASN A 39 -45.37 17.57 17.73
C ASN A 39 -45.90 18.69 18.66
N SER A 40 -45.29 18.87 19.82
CA SER A 40 -45.60 20.00 20.71
C SER A 40 -45.08 21.31 20.11
N GLY A 41 -45.92 22.35 20.14
CA GLY A 41 -45.54 23.73 19.84
C GLY A 41 -44.74 24.42 20.95
N GLU A 42 -44.61 23.78 22.11
CA GLU A 42 -43.87 24.28 23.26
C GLU A 42 -42.35 24.32 22.99
N ARG A 43 -41.72 25.39 23.45
CA ARG A 43 -40.30 25.67 23.29
C ARG A 43 -39.65 26.01 24.62
N GLN A 44 -38.39 25.61 24.76
CA GLN A 44 -37.52 26.00 25.87
C GLN A 44 -36.16 26.47 25.37
N ASN A 45 -35.51 27.33 26.15
CA ASN A 45 -34.13 27.73 25.89
C ASN A 45 -33.13 26.58 26.11
N LEU A 46 -31.92 26.72 25.56
CA LEU A 46 -30.92 25.66 25.62
C LEU A 46 -30.10 25.74 26.88
N LYS A 47 -29.73 24.58 27.42
CA LYS A 47 -28.74 24.49 28.49
C LYS A 47 -27.35 24.87 27.93
N GLY A 48 -26.60 25.69 28.65
CA GLY A 48 -25.30 26.18 28.20
C GLY A 48 -24.18 25.14 28.21
N ASN A 49 -22.99 25.56 27.78
CA ASN A 49 -21.78 24.72 27.74
C ASN A 49 -20.75 25.12 28.81
N THR A 50 -19.86 24.19 29.13
CA THR A 50 -18.80 24.35 30.15
C THR A 50 -17.47 23.98 29.52
N ALA A 51 -16.46 24.83 29.68
CA ALA A 51 -15.10 24.56 29.20
C ALA A 51 -14.50 23.35 29.90
N ALA A 52 -13.73 22.55 29.17
CA ALA A 52 -12.94 21.46 29.71
C ALA A 52 -11.75 22.01 30.54
N THR A 53 -11.37 21.28 31.58
CA THR A 53 -10.16 21.60 32.35
C THR A 53 -8.93 21.22 31.53
N GLN A 54 -8.09 22.20 31.22
CA GLN A 54 -6.84 21.97 30.49
C GLN A 54 -5.72 21.48 31.42
N THR A 55 -4.99 20.44 31.01
CA THR A 55 -3.88 19.86 31.77
C THR A 55 -2.66 19.69 30.86
N GLY A 56 -1.48 20.13 31.31
CA GLY A 56 -0.23 19.89 30.59
C GLY A 56 -0.09 20.61 29.23
N MET A 57 -0.94 21.60 28.94
CA MET A 57 -0.87 22.36 27.68
C MET A 57 0.40 23.21 27.64
N THR A 58 1.30 22.93 26.69
CA THR A 58 2.55 23.69 26.51
C THR A 58 2.54 24.57 25.26
N GLY A 59 1.80 24.17 24.22
CA GLY A 59 1.56 24.96 23.02
C GLY A 59 0.54 26.09 23.22
N THR A 60 0.38 26.89 22.18
CA THR A 60 -0.59 28.01 22.09
C THR A 60 -1.20 28.07 20.70
N ASN A 61 -2.30 28.82 20.54
CA ASN A 61 -3.00 29.02 19.26
C ASN A 61 -3.45 27.72 18.58
N TYR A 62 -3.90 26.73 19.36
CA TYR A 62 -4.41 25.47 18.83
C TYR A 62 -5.56 25.67 17.83
N SER A 63 -5.40 25.09 16.65
CA SER A 63 -6.40 24.99 15.59
C SER A 63 -6.65 23.53 15.27
N CYS A 64 -7.83 23.03 15.61
CA CYS A 64 -8.19 21.63 15.38
C CYS A 64 -8.42 21.36 13.87
N LYS A 65 -7.71 20.37 13.32
CA LYS A 65 -7.77 19.93 11.93
C LYS A 65 -8.60 18.66 11.74
N GLY A 66 -8.77 17.87 12.79
CA GLY A 66 -9.64 16.70 12.78
C GLY A 66 -9.71 16.01 14.14
N VAL A 67 -10.65 15.09 14.28
CA VAL A 67 -10.89 14.35 15.53
C VAL A 67 -11.09 12.89 15.21
N VAL A 68 -10.48 12.03 16.02
CA VAL A 68 -10.72 10.60 16.03
C VAL A 68 -11.25 10.21 17.39
N VAL A 69 -12.36 9.48 17.41
CA VAL A 69 -13.06 9.09 18.64
C VAL A 69 -12.70 7.66 19.00
N ASP A 70 -12.40 7.43 20.28
CA ASP A 70 -12.18 6.12 20.89
C ASP A 70 -13.42 5.76 21.69
N GLU A 71 -14.33 5.00 21.05
CA GLU A 71 -15.59 4.60 21.67
C GLU A 71 -15.38 3.64 22.85
N GLU A 72 -14.34 2.81 22.80
CA GLU A 72 -14.03 1.81 23.83
C GLU A 72 -13.63 2.48 25.14
N ASN A 73 -12.75 3.48 25.07
CA ASN A 73 -12.25 4.19 26.25
C ASN A 73 -13.01 5.47 26.60
N SER A 74 -14.04 5.83 25.81
CA SER A 74 -14.78 7.10 25.97
C SER A 74 -13.90 8.35 25.86
N LEU A 75 -12.90 8.31 24.97
CA LEU A 75 -11.95 9.39 24.73
C LEU A 75 -12.09 9.94 23.30
N ALA A 76 -11.55 11.13 23.06
CA ALA A 76 -11.37 11.66 21.71
C ALA A 76 -9.98 12.28 21.56
N TYR A 77 -9.36 12.07 20.40
CA TYR A 77 -8.05 12.58 20.06
C TYR A 77 -8.18 13.65 18.98
N LEU A 78 -7.70 14.85 19.27
CA LEU A 78 -7.77 16.01 18.41
C LEU A 78 -6.40 16.28 17.80
N PHE A 79 -6.36 16.35 16.48
CA PHE A 79 -5.18 16.76 15.73
C PHE A 79 -5.23 18.27 15.57
N CYS A 80 -4.24 18.97 16.12
CA CYS A 80 -4.19 20.43 16.13
C CYS A 80 -2.89 20.93 15.52
N THR A 81 -2.96 22.00 14.73
CA THR A 81 -1.79 22.87 14.53
C THR A 81 -1.73 23.89 15.66
N CYS A 82 -0.55 24.33 16.04
CA CYS A 82 -0.32 25.22 17.18
C CYS A 82 1.05 25.93 17.05
N ALA A 83 1.39 26.73 18.05
CA ALA A 83 2.71 27.31 18.21
C ALA A 83 3.34 26.88 19.54
N PHE A 84 4.58 26.40 19.51
CA PHE A 84 5.36 26.02 20.67
C PHE A 84 6.71 26.75 20.65
N GLU A 85 7.05 27.41 21.75
CA GLU A 85 8.30 28.21 21.87
C GLU A 85 8.55 29.22 20.73
N GLY A 86 7.48 29.67 20.05
CA GLY A 86 7.55 30.61 18.92
C GLY A 86 7.76 29.96 17.55
N VAL A 87 7.73 28.63 17.47
CA VAL A 87 7.82 27.84 16.23
C VAL A 87 6.44 27.26 15.92
N ASN A 88 6.12 27.09 14.62
CA ASN A 88 4.93 26.34 14.22
C ASN A 88 5.10 24.87 14.59
N SER A 89 4.05 24.31 15.18
CA SER A 89 4.08 22.97 15.74
C SER A 89 2.75 22.26 15.51
N SER A 90 2.75 20.95 15.66
CA SER A 90 1.55 20.13 15.66
C SER A 90 1.41 19.44 17.01
N ALA A 91 0.16 19.31 17.48
CA ALA A 91 -0.15 18.69 18.76
C ALA A 91 -1.29 17.67 18.65
N LEU A 92 -1.17 16.60 19.42
CA LEU A 92 -2.24 15.64 19.65
C LEU A 92 -2.80 15.91 21.05
N LEU A 93 -4.08 16.25 21.12
CA LEU A 93 -4.78 16.50 22.38
C LEU A 93 -5.75 15.37 22.66
N GLU A 94 -5.80 14.91 23.90
CA GLU A 94 -6.75 13.93 24.40
C GLU A 94 -7.86 14.62 25.19
N TYR A 95 -9.12 14.34 24.86
CA TYR A 95 -10.28 14.80 25.59
C TYR A 95 -11.01 13.64 26.27
N ASP A 96 -11.11 13.71 27.59
CA ASP A 96 -11.90 12.79 28.42
C ASP A 96 -13.26 13.42 28.74
N PHE A 97 -14.32 12.80 28.21
CA PHE A 97 -15.69 13.26 28.41
C PHE A 97 -16.21 13.10 29.84
N SER A 98 -15.71 12.10 30.57
CA SER A 98 -16.12 11.79 31.94
C SER A 98 -15.51 12.80 32.91
N ALA A 99 -14.21 13.07 32.77
CA ALA A 99 -13.51 14.07 33.57
C ALA A 99 -13.76 15.51 33.09
N ASN A 100 -14.27 15.69 31.87
CA ASN A 100 -14.34 17.00 31.19
C ASN A 100 -12.97 17.68 31.19
N SER A 101 -11.93 16.95 30.79
CA SER A 101 -10.54 17.40 30.79
C SER A 101 -9.89 17.23 29.43
N LEU A 102 -9.09 18.22 29.03
CA LEU A 102 -8.30 18.24 27.81
C LEU A 102 -6.82 18.18 28.19
N THR A 103 -6.09 17.21 27.66
CA THR A 103 -4.68 16.97 27.96
C THR A 103 -3.86 16.98 26.67
N GLU A 104 -2.75 17.70 26.66
CA GLU A 104 -1.76 17.57 25.58
C GLU A 104 -0.93 16.30 25.79
N ILE A 105 -0.93 15.40 24.80
CA ILE A 105 -0.22 14.11 24.88
C ILE A 105 0.96 14.01 23.93
N LEU A 106 1.06 14.88 22.94
CA LEU A 106 2.20 14.99 22.03
C LEU A 106 2.24 16.39 21.44
N ILE A 107 3.43 16.97 21.36
CA ILE A 107 3.68 18.20 20.59
C ILE A 107 5.04 18.08 19.90
N LEU A 108 5.07 18.33 18.60
CA LEU A 108 6.25 18.21 17.74
C LEU A 108 6.28 19.38 16.75
N ASP A 109 7.44 19.66 16.15
CA ASP A 109 7.54 20.64 15.06
C ASP A 109 6.57 20.31 13.91
N GLU A 110 6.15 21.35 13.19
CA GLU A 110 5.33 21.20 11.98
C GLU A 110 6.03 20.26 10.97
N GLY A 111 5.24 19.47 10.24
CA GLY A 111 5.75 18.58 9.20
C GLY A 111 6.17 17.19 9.69
N ILE A 112 6.27 16.97 11.00
CA ILE A 112 6.71 15.67 11.55
C ILE A 112 5.58 14.62 11.50
N PHE A 113 4.48 14.82 12.23
CA PHE A 113 3.36 13.86 12.23
C PHE A 113 2.08 14.41 11.57
N LEU A 114 1.96 15.74 11.43
CA LEU A 114 1.01 16.39 10.54
C LEU A 114 1.78 17.14 9.47
N SER A 115 1.29 17.08 8.24
CA SER A 115 1.82 17.84 7.10
C SER A 115 1.77 19.35 7.36
N ASP A 116 2.76 20.09 6.85
CA ASP A 116 2.81 21.57 6.88
C ASP A 116 1.60 22.23 6.20
N SER A 117 0.93 21.51 5.29
CA SER A 117 -0.25 21.98 4.59
C SER A 117 -1.55 21.32 5.07
N VAL A 118 -1.57 20.76 6.29
CA VAL A 118 -2.75 20.06 6.80
C VAL A 118 -3.98 20.96 6.89
N ASP A 119 -5.01 20.59 6.14
CA ASP A 119 -6.29 21.30 6.17
C ASP A 119 -7.39 20.53 6.90
N PHE A 120 -7.41 19.21 6.73
CA PHE A 120 -8.39 18.30 7.31
C PHE A 120 -7.75 16.95 7.65
N VAL A 121 -8.04 16.42 8.83
CA VAL A 121 -7.60 15.07 9.25
C VAL A 121 -8.80 14.15 9.35
N LYS A 122 -8.73 13.01 8.66
CA LYS A 122 -9.68 11.90 8.78
C LYS A 122 -8.95 10.68 9.28
N GLY A 123 -9.49 10.03 10.30
CA GLY A 123 -8.88 8.85 10.89
C GLY A 123 -9.85 7.90 11.57
N PHE A 124 -9.31 6.79 12.04
CA PHE A 124 -9.96 5.80 12.89
C PHE A 124 -8.95 5.25 13.90
N ILE A 125 -9.45 4.61 14.95
CA ILE A 125 -8.63 3.91 15.95
C ILE A 125 -8.84 2.43 15.80
N GLU A 126 -7.75 1.68 15.86
CA GLU A 126 -7.76 0.23 15.96
C GLU A 126 -6.66 -0.22 16.92
N SER A 127 -7.04 -0.95 17.97
CA SER A 127 -6.11 -1.60 18.91
C SER A 127 -5.01 -0.69 19.48
N GLY A 128 -5.38 0.53 19.89
CA GLY A 128 -4.48 1.51 20.51
C GLY A 128 -3.62 2.32 19.52
N TRP A 129 -3.85 2.15 18.21
CA TRP A 129 -3.23 2.94 17.15
C TRP A 129 -4.27 3.83 16.49
N ILE A 130 -3.88 5.07 16.17
CA ILE A 130 -4.64 5.96 15.30
C ILE A 130 -4.09 5.81 13.88
N TYR A 131 -4.95 5.50 12.92
CA TYR A 131 -4.65 5.53 11.49
C TYR A 131 -5.34 6.74 10.87
N TYR A 132 -4.61 7.58 10.15
CA TYR A 132 -5.15 8.84 9.65
C TYR A 132 -4.54 9.27 8.32
N ASN A 133 -5.27 10.16 7.66
CA ASN A 133 -4.80 10.93 6.51
C ASN A 133 -4.91 12.41 6.84
N ASP A 134 -3.90 13.18 6.48
CA ASP A 134 -3.81 14.64 6.63
C ASP A 134 -3.70 15.38 5.29
N GLY A 135 -3.83 14.66 4.17
CA GLY A 135 -3.72 15.18 2.81
C GLY A 135 -2.36 14.98 2.15
N ASP A 136 -1.35 14.53 2.90
CA ASP A 136 -0.03 14.20 2.35
C ASP A 136 0.18 12.70 2.22
N GLU A 137 0.07 11.91 3.30
CA GLU A 137 0.18 10.45 3.20
C GLU A 137 -0.69 9.71 4.22
N LEU A 138 -0.79 8.39 4.07
CA LEU A 138 -1.36 7.55 5.12
C LEU A 138 -0.38 7.46 6.29
N LYS A 139 -0.87 7.79 7.47
CA LYS A 139 -0.10 7.83 8.71
C LYS A 139 -0.69 6.95 9.81
N GLN A 140 0.14 6.61 10.78
CA GLN A 140 -0.18 5.85 11.97
C GLN A 140 0.48 6.49 13.21
N LEU A 141 -0.14 6.36 14.38
CA LEU A 141 0.40 6.85 15.65
C LEU A 141 -0.03 5.94 16.80
N ASN A 142 0.90 5.53 17.66
CA ASN A 142 0.56 4.76 18.85
C ASN A 142 0.26 5.67 20.04
N ILE A 143 -0.93 5.51 20.62
CA ILE A 143 -1.42 6.37 21.70
C ILE A 143 -0.58 6.18 22.98
N ALA A 144 -0.25 4.94 23.33
CA ALA A 144 0.51 4.65 24.55
C ALA A 144 1.96 5.15 24.47
N GLN A 145 2.58 5.05 23.30
CA GLN A 145 3.93 5.58 23.04
C GLN A 145 3.96 7.11 23.10
N ALA A 146 2.93 7.78 22.53
CA ALA A 146 2.79 9.23 22.66
C ALA A 146 2.70 9.66 24.13
N LYS A 147 1.82 9.02 24.91
CA LYS A 147 1.69 9.28 26.35
C LYS A 147 2.96 8.98 27.16
N ALA A 148 3.80 8.06 26.69
CA ALA A 148 5.07 7.72 27.32
C ALA A 148 6.21 8.68 26.96
N GLY A 149 6.01 9.62 26.03
CA GLY A 149 7.04 10.51 25.51
C GLY A 149 8.03 9.83 24.56
N ASP A 150 7.67 8.68 23.98
CA ASP A 150 8.58 7.91 23.10
C ASP A 150 8.93 8.66 21.80
N TYR A 151 8.08 9.62 21.41
CA TYR A 151 8.21 10.47 20.23
C TYR A 151 8.88 11.82 20.51
N ASP A 152 9.01 12.26 21.76
CA ASP A 152 9.46 13.62 22.14
C ASP A 152 10.90 13.93 21.67
N SER A 153 11.71 12.88 21.44
CA SER A 153 13.09 13.01 20.96
C SER A 153 13.19 13.17 19.44
N LEU A 154 12.08 13.16 18.70
CA LEU A 154 12.07 13.36 17.25
C LEU A 154 12.20 14.86 16.96
N SER A 155 13.34 15.30 16.42
CA SER A 155 13.61 16.71 16.06
C SER A 155 13.54 16.95 14.56
N GLY A 156 13.23 18.16 14.09
CA GLY A 156 13.20 18.50 12.66
C GLY A 156 14.48 18.18 11.85
N ASP A 157 15.67 18.18 12.48
CA ASP A 157 16.96 17.79 11.85
C ASP A 157 17.07 16.27 11.58
N PHE A 158 16.14 15.47 12.11
CA PHE A 158 15.99 14.05 11.82
C PHE A 158 15.53 13.78 10.37
N LEU A 159 14.98 14.80 9.69
CA LEU A 159 14.57 14.74 8.28
C LEU A 159 15.72 14.97 7.27
N GLY A 160 16.91 15.40 7.74
CA GLY A 160 18.08 15.70 6.90
C GLY A 160 19.12 14.57 6.80
N VAL A 161 18.92 13.47 7.51
CA VAL A 161 19.77 12.27 7.47
C VAL A 161 18.88 11.11 7.05
N SER A 162 19.36 10.26 6.15
CA SER A 162 18.65 9.20 5.42
C SER A 162 17.94 8.15 6.30
N PHE A 163 16.95 8.53 7.10
CA PHE A 163 16.24 7.62 7.96
C PHE A 163 15.26 6.79 7.14
N SER A 164 15.44 5.48 7.23
CA SER A 164 14.75 4.45 6.47
C SER A 164 13.30 4.21 6.93
N LEU A 165 12.78 4.95 7.92
CA LEU A 165 11.44 4.73 8.48
C LEU A 165 10.97 5.96 9.27
N ASP A 166 10.08 6.75 8.69
CA ASP A 166 9.22 7.66 9.45
C ASP A 166 8.25 6.81 10.31
N PRO A 167 8.27 6.93 11.65
CA PRO A 167 7.39 6.14 12.52
C PRO A 167 5.91 6.51 12.37
N PHE A 168 5.62 7.67 11.78
CA PHE A 168 4.27 8.10 11.47
C PHE A 168 3.81 7.60 10.11
N SER A 169 4.70 7.34 9.15
CA SER A 169 4.29 6.83 7.85
C SER A 169 3.73 5.41 7.98
N LEU A 170 2.61 5.16 7.30
CA LEU A 170 2.11 3.82 7.10
C LEU A 170 2.92 3.07 6.02
N TYR A 171 3.63 3.82 5.17
CA TYR A 171 4.50 3.27 4.17
C TYR A 171 5.80 2.78 4.83
N ILE A 172 6.00 1.47 4.82
CA ILE A 172 7.15 0.84 5.46
C ILE A 172 8.07 0.26 4.40
N LEU A 173 9.35 0.67 4.44
CA LEU A 173 10.41 0.13 3.60
C LEU A 173 10.78 -1.31 3.98
N ALA A 174 11.27 -2.08 3.00
CA ALA A 174 11.92 -3.35 3.27
C ALA A 174 13.14 -3.16 4.20
N PRO A 175 13.50 -4.16 5.03
CA PRO A 175 14.60 -4.01 5.98
C PRO A 175 15.93 -3.60 5.34
N ARG A 176 16.51 -2.50 5.83
CA ARG A 176 17.91 -2.15 5.55
C ARG A 176 18.81 -2.81 6.60
N LEU A 177 19.10 -4.09 6.39
CA LEU A 177 20.01 -4.87 7.23
C LEU A 177 21.11 -5.50 6.38
N VAL A 178 22.26 -5.74 7.02
CA VAL A 178 23.36 -6.53 6.46
C VAL A 178 23.34 -7.89 7.13
N ALA A 179 23.24 -8.96 6.32
CA ALA A 179 23.27 -10.33 6.79
C ALA A 179 24.57 -11.04 6.40
N SER A 180 25.12 -11.85 7.30
CA SER A 180 26.25 -12.75 7.04
C SER A 180 25.87 -14.20 7.25
N PHE A 181 26.45 -15.09 6.44
CA PHE A 181 26.07 -16.51 6.36
C PHE A 181 27.29 -17.38 6.65
N SER A 182 27.20 -18.21 7.69
CA SER A 182 28.27 -19.15 8.01
C SER A 182 27.72 -20.57 8.17
N LYS A 183 28.26 -21.50 7.39
CA LYS A 183 27.99 -22.93 7.58
C LYS A 183 28.89 -23.48 8.68
N SER A 184 28.32 -24.26 9.59
CA SER A 184 29.04 -24.95 10.65
C SER A 184 28.53 -26.37 10.85
N TYR A 185 29.35 -27.20 11.49
CA TYR A 185 28.95 -28.51 11.98
C TYR A 185 28.48 -28.41 13.43
N ASP A 186 27.36 -29.06 13.74
CA ASP A 186 26.81 -29.21 15.07
C ASP A 186 26.60 -30.69 15.38
N SER A 187 27.34 -31.22 16.36
CA SER A 187 27.30 -32.64 16.71
C SER A 187 25.96 -33.11 17.28
N THR A 188 25.06 -32.19 17.64
CA THR A 188 23.72 -32.53 18.15
C THR A 188 22.73 -32.84 17.02
N ILE A 189 23.05 -32.47 15.78
CA ILE A 189 22.21 -32.69 14.60
C ILE A 189 22.72 -33.95 13.87
N LEU A 190 21.96 -35.04 13.98
CA LEU A 190 22.39 -36.38 13.55
C LEU A 190 22.27 -36.66 12.04
N ASN A 191 21.51 -35.85 11.30
CA ASN A 191 21.29 -36.01 9.87
C ASN A 191 21.68 -34.73 9.13
N ASN A 192 22.33 -34.88 7.96
CA ASN A 192 22.62 -33.74 7.11
C ASN A 192 21.36 -33.27 6.36
N THR A 193 20.63 -32.34 6.98
CA THR A 193 19.40 -31.76 6.44
C THR A 193 19.66 -30.50 5.62
N VAL A 194 20.72 -29.75 5.93
CA VAL A 194 21.08 -28.50 5.22
C VAL A 194 22.02 -28.75 4.04
N GLY A 195 22.95 -29.69 4.18
CA GLY A 195 24.06 -29.87 3.26
C GLY A 195 23.72 -30.56 1.95
N LYS A 196 22.50 -31.07 1.78
CA LYS A 196 22.04 -31.62 0.50
C LYS A 196 21.66 -30.54 -0.50
N ASP A 197 21.24 -29.40 0.01
CA ASP A 197 20.56 -28.38 -0.78
C ASP A 197 21.31 -27.05 -0.69
N SER A 198 21.17 -26.24 -1.74
CA SER A 198 21.57 -24.84 -1.71
C SER A 198 20.41 -23.99 -1.20
N TRP A 199 20.72 -22.98 -0.39
CA TRP A 199 19.73 -22.12 0.25
C TRP A 199 20.02 -20.64 0.04
N GLN A 200 18.95 -19.89 -0.13
CA GLN A 200 18.96 -18.43 -0.22
C GLN A 200 17.97 -17.85 0.77
N PHE A 201 18.28 -16.65 1.27
CA PHE A 201 17.55 -16.06 2.38
C PHE A 201 17.14 -14.62 2.10
N ARG A 202 16.02 -14.22 2.70
CA ARG A 202 15.51 -12.85 2.70
C ARG A 202 14.72 -12.60 3.97
N PHE A 203 14.47 -11.32 4.26
CA PHE A 203 14.03 -10.92 5.58
C PHE A 203 12.91 -9.88 5.51
N ARG A 204 12.09 -9.79 6.55
CA ARG A 204 11.18 -8.66 6.77
C ARG A 204 11.08 -8.31 8.25
N TYR A 205 10.76 -7.07 8.55
CA TYR A 205 10.43 -6.67 9.91
C TYR A 205 8.98 -7.03 10.22
N ARG A 206 8.76 -7.53 11.43
CA ARG A 206 7.46 -7.55 12.09
C ARG A 206 7.49 -6.52 13.20
N PHE A 207 6.55 -5.57 13.15
CA PHE A 207 6.42 -4.50 14.12
C PHE A 207 5.65 -4.96 15.35
N LYS A 208 5.77 -4.21 16.46
CA LYS A 208 5.11 -4.52 17.73
C LYS A 208 3.58 -4.55 17.63
N ASN A 209 3.00 -3.84 16.65
CA ASN A 209 1.57 -3.87 16.33
C ASN A 209 1.16 -5.00 15.38
N GLY A 210 2.08 -5.93 15.04
CA GLY A 210 1.84 -7.02 14.11
C GLY A 210 1.96 -6.66 12.63
N ALA A 211 2.14 -5.37 12.29
CA ALA A 211 2.36 -4.93 10.92
C ALA A 211 3.66 -5.52 10.37
N LYS A 212 3.77 -5.60 9.04
CA LYS A 212 4.88 -6.25 8.36
C LYS A 212 5.42 -5.39 7.23
N SER A 213 6.74 -5.27 7.14
CA SER A 213 7.39 -4.65 5.98
C SER A 213 7.29 -5.55 4.74
N PRO A 214 7.56 -5.00 3.54
CA PRO A 214 7.97 -5.79 2.38
C PRO A 214 9.22 -6.63 2.69
N LEU A 215 9.45 -7.65 1.87
CA LEU A 215 10.62 -8.52 1.98
C LEU A 215 11.84 -7.85 1.35
N THR A 216 13.01 -8.07 1.93
CA THR A 216 14.28 -7.71 1.28
C THR A 216 14.44 -8.50 -0.02
N LYS A 217 15.31 -8.01 -0.90
CA LYS A 217 15.96 -8.84 -1.91
C LYS A 217 16.67 -10.03 -1.24
N TYR A 218 16.96 -11.06 -2.01
CA TYR A 218 17.78 -12.16 -1.51
C TYR A 218 19.15 -11.64 -1.10
N GLN A 219 19.49 -11.87 0.17
CA GLN A 219 20.81 -11.59 0.70
C GLN A 219 21.41 -12.94 1.07
N GLY A 220 22.46 -13.34 0.36
CA GLY A 220 23.20 -14.57 0.66
C GLY A 220 22.75 -15.82 -0.10
N LEU A 221 23.76 -16.58 -0.51
CA LEU A 221 23.64 -17.96 -0.99
C LEU A 221 24.55 -18.84 -0.14
N THR A 222 24.03 -20.00 0.24
CA THR A 222 24.85 -21.08 0.77
C THR A 222 24.72 -22.29 -0.17
N LEU A 223 25.85 -22.73 -0.75
CA LEU A 223 25.90 -23.89 -1.64
C LEU A 223 25.77 -25.20 -0.87
N ALA A 224 25.27 -26.26 -1.49
CA ALA A 224 25.29 -27.62 -0.94
C ALA A 224 26.72 -28.07 -0.53
N ASN A 225 26.81 -29.04 0.38
CA ASN A 225 28.10 -29.53 0.88
C ASN A 225 28.83 -30.37 -0.18
N LYS A 226 30.17 -30.37 -0.10
CA LYS A 226 31.08 -31.18 -0.92
C LYS A 226 30.66 -32.65 -1.06
N ASN A 227 30.33 -33.27 0.08
CA ASN A 227 29.71 -34.59 0.15
C ASN A 227 28.37 -34.44 0.89
N PRO A 228 27.23 -34.43 0.15
CA PRO A 228 25.92 -34.25 0.76
C PRO A 228 25.49 -35.46 1.62
N TYR A 229 26.18 -36.60 1.50
CA TYR A 229 25.86 -37.85 2.19
C TYR A 229 26.75 -38.14 3.41
N ASP A 230 27.69 -37.26 3.75
CA ASP A 230 28.55 -37.38 4.92
C ASP A 230 27.88 -36.79 6.18
N ASN A 231 27.72 -37.62 7.22
CA ASN A 231 27.13 -37.23 8.50
C ASN A 231 28.02 -36.31 9.35
N SER A 232 29.28 -36.11 8.97
CA SER A 232 30.21 -35.13 9.55
C SER A 232 30.28 -33.80 8.80
N ALA A 233 29.48 -33.65 7.73
CA ALA A 233 29.43 -32.42 6.95
C ALA A 233 28.64 -31.30 7.65
N LYS A 234 28.93 -30.03 7.31
CA LYS A 234 28.27 -28.83 7.88
C LYS A 234 26.74 -28.95 7.78
N ASN A 235 26.04 -29.02 8.91
CA ASN A 235 24.61 -29.33 9.02
C ASN A 235 23.77 -28.16 9.56
N LYS A 236 24.37 -26.98 9.71
CA LYS A 236 23.75 -25.74 10.21
C LYS A 236 24.23 -24.53 9.42
N ILE A 237 23.33 -23.58 9.14
CA ILE A 237 23.65 -22.24 8.63
C ILE A 237 23.30 -21.22 9.73
N ALA A 238 24.29 -20.50 10.22
CA ALA A 238 24.07 -19.35 11.09
C ALA A 238 23.96 -18.08 10.23
N ILE A 239 22.84 -17.38 10.38
CA ILE A 239 22.54 -16.10 9.73
C ILE A 239 22.65 -15.02 10.80
N SER A 240 23.64 -14.14 10.69
CA SER A 240 23.83 -13.03 11.64
C SER A 240 23.41 -11.72 11.00
N PHE A 241 22.62 -10.94 11.73
CA PHE A 241 22.04 -9.68 11.26
C PHE A 241 22.71 -8.50 11.95
N THR A 242 22.89 -7.42 11.21
CA THR A 242 23.21 -6.09 11.76
C THR A 242 22.36 -5.06 11.03
N ALA A 243 21.46 -4.40 11.75
CA ALA A 243 20.68 -3.28 11.22
C ALA A 243 21.55 -2.01 11.14
N ILE A 244 21.31 -1.18 10.12
CA ILE A 244 22.08 0.05 9.90
C ILE A 244 21.71 1.15 10.93
N GLU A 245 20.58 1.01 11.64
CA GLU A 245 20.01 1.99 12.60
C GLU A 245 19.31 1.32 13.81
N GLY A 246 19.97 0.36 14.46
CA GLY A 246 19.34 -0.57 15.41
C GLY A 246 18.61 0.04 16.62
N ASP A 247 19.18 1.07 17.25
CA ASP A 247 18.66 1.59 18.54
C ASP A 247 17.27 2.22 18.45
N ILE A 248 16.96 2.91 17.34
CA ILE A 248 15.66 3.57 17.14
C ILE A 248 14.62 2.56 16.69
N LEU A 249 14.99 1.64 15.79
CA LEU A 249 14.09 0.60 15.28
C LEU A 249 13.64 -0.36 16.38
N ALA A 250 14.45 -0.60 17.41
CA ALA A 250 14.07 -1.41 18.57
C ALA A 250 12.84 -0.88 19.33
N LYS A 251 12.50 0.42 19.19
CA LYS A 251 11.25 0.99 19.74
C LYS A 251 10.00 0.48 19.02
N PHE A 252 10.09 0.13 17.74
CA PHE A 252 8.94 -0.16 16.88
C PHE A 252 8.90 -1.60 16.34
N VAL A 253 10.07 -2.22 16.10
CA VAL A 253 10.21 -3.57 15.57
C VAL A 253 10.19 -4.60 16.70
N ASP A 254 9.42 -5.67 16.54
CA ASP A 254 9.35 -6.83 17.45
C ASP A 254 10.37 -7.90 17.01
N LYS A 255 10.30 -8.31 15.73
CA LYS A 255 11.09 -9.43 15.20
C LYS A 255 11.55 -9.23 13.77
N ILE A 256 12.58 -9.98 13.40
CA ILE A 256 12.99 -10.21 12.00
C ILE A 256 12.45 -11.59 11.61
N GLU A 257 11.60 -11.63 10.59
CA GLU A 257 11.14 -12.88 9.98
C GLU A 257 12.12 -13.30 8.88
N VAL A 258 12.51 -14.58 8.88
CA VAL A 258 13.46 -15.17 7.94
C VAL A 258 12.71 -16.06 6.96
N TYR A 259 12.96 -15.85 5.67
CA TYR A 259 12.41 -16.64 4.58
C TYR A 259 13.53 -17.21 3.74
N GLY A 260 13.26 -18.31 3.03
CA GLY A 260 14.21 -18.82 2.06
C GLY A 260 13.61 -19.76 1.03
N ILE A 261 14.41 -20.02 0.00
CA ILE A 261 14.13 -20.96 -1.07
C ILE A 261 15.22 -22.03 -1.07
N LYS A 262 14.78 -23.28 -1.28
CA LYS A 262 15.62 -24.45 -1.48
C LYS A 262 15.83 -24.68 -2.97
N ASN A 263 17.08 -24.90 -3.41
CA ASN A 263 17.44 -25.34 -4.78
C ASN A 263 16.72 -24.60 -5.91
N ASN A 264 16.31 -23.37 -5.67
CA ASN A 264 15.50 -22.60 -6.59
C ASN A 264 14.17 -23.26 -7.03
N GLU A 265 13.50 -24.00 -6.14
CA GLU A 265 12.21 -24.64 -6.37
C GLU A 265 11.04 -23.64 -6.53
N GLY A 266 11.28 -22.32 -6.48
CA GLY A 266 10.25 -21.26 -6.57
C GLY A 266 9.35 -21.12 -5.34
N VAL A 267 9.31 -22.12 -4.46
CA VAL A 267 8.47 -22.11 -3.26
C VAL A 267 9.14 -21.34 -2.13
N HIS A 268 8.65 -20.13 -1.85
CA HIS A 268 9.10 -19.30 -0.73
C HIS A 268 8.58 -19.82 0.61
N LYS A 269 9.50 -20.16 1.52
CA LYS A 269 9.17 -20.77 2.81
C LYS A 269 9.55 -19.87 3.98
N PHE A 270 8.66 -19.73 4.96
CA PHE A 270 8.94 -19.04 6.23
C PHE A 270 9.87 -19.88 7.11
N LEU A 271 11.14 -19.56 7.27
CA LEU A 271 12.06 -20.45 7.99
C LEU A 271 12.01 -20.26 9.51
N GLY A 272 11.64 -19.07 9.98
CA GLY A 272 11.52 -18.76 11.40
C GLY A 272 11.61 -17.26 11.68
N GLU A 273 11.76 -16.91 12.95
CA GLU A 273 11.87 -15.53 13.41
C GLU A 273 12.97 -15.40 14.47
N VAL A 274 13.54 -14.20 14.56
CA VAL A 274 14.49 -13.81 15.61
C VAL A 274 14.01 -12.51 16.24
N ASP A 275 14.15 -12.39 17.56
CA ASP A 275 13.81 -11.16 18.28
C ASP A 275 14.73 -10.02 17.81
N TYR A 276 14.17 -8.83 17.66
CA TYR A 276 14.96 -7.65 17.28
C TYR A 276 15.79 -7.20 18.48
N GLY A 277 17.13 -7.33 18.39
CA GLY A 277 18.06 -6.92 19.44
C GLY A 277 17.97 -5.41 19.74
N THR A 278 18.40 -5.00 20.93
CA THR A 278 18.40 -3.57 21.32
C THR A 278 19.27 -2.71 20.42
N ASP A 279 20.32 -3.29 19.83
CA ASP A 279 21.23 -2.69 18.86
C ASP A 279 20.92 -3.10 17.41
N GLY A 280 19.75 -3.72 17.18
CA GLY A 280 19.34 -4.26 15.88
C GLY A 280 20.20 -5.43 15.37
N SER A 281 20.94 -6.10 16.25
CA SER A 281 21.68 -7.32 15.94
C SER A 281 20.92 -8.59 16.34
N GLY A 282 21.27 -9.72 15.72
CA GLY A 282 20.70 -11.02 16.07
C GLY A 282 21.32 -12.18 15.29
N THR A 283 21.02 -13.42 15.69
CA THR A 283 21.46 -14.61 14.96
C THR A 283 20.35 -15.65 14.85
N PHE A 284 20.08 -16.11 13.63
CA PHE A 284 19.16 -17.21 13.35
C PHE A 284 19.93 -18.46 12.90
N ASN A 285 19.71 -19.59 13.56
CA ASN A 285 20.35 -20.87 13.23
C ASN A 285 19.41 -21.75 12.42
N PHE A 286 19.65 -21.84 11.11
CA PHE A 286 18.88 -22.64 10.20
C PHE A 286 19.43 -24.08 10.09
N THR A 287 18.55 -25.06 10.30
CA THR A 287 18.89 -26.50 10.28
C THR A 287 18.03 -27.30 9.29
N ASN A 288 17.16 -26.67 8.51
CA ASN A 288 16.22 -27.35 7.59
C ASN A 288 15.40 -28.50 8.24
N ALA A 289 15.16 -28.43 9.55
CA ALA A 289 14.39 -29.46 10.27
C ALA A 289 12.89 -29.15 10.34
N ASN A 290 12.52 -27.88 10.21
CA ASN A 290 11.14 -27.40 10.31
C ASN A 290 10.64 -27.00 8.93
N ASN A 291 9.77 -27.82 8.34
CA ASN A 291 9.02 -27.45 7.13
C ASN A 291 7.91 -26.47 7.53
N SER A 292 7.81 -25.37 6.80
CA SER A 292 7.04 -24.22 7.20
C SER A 292 5.98 -23.81 6.20
N LYS A 293 5.20 -22.78 6.58
CA LYS A 293 4.14 -22.16 5.77
C LYS A 293 4.74 -21.52 4.51
N THR A 294 4.14 -21.84 3.36
CA THR A 294 4.44 -21.23 2.07
C THR A 294 3.81 -19.82 2.00
N LEU A 295 4.56 -18.84 1.49
CA LEU A 295 4.00 -17.53 1.11
C LEU A 295 3.30 -17.63 -0.24
N SER A 296 2.25 -16.85 -0.47
CA SER A 296 1.74 -16.68 -1.84
C SER A 296 2.81 -16.03 -2.72
N GLU A 297 2.83 -16.34 -4.01
CA GLU A 297 3.77 -15.73 -4.96
C GLU A 297 3.62 -14.20 -4.98
N SER A 298 2.38 -13.70 -4.95
CA SER A 298 2.08 -12.26 -4.89
C SER A 298 2.68 -11.59 -3.65
N GLU A 299 2.52 -12.16 -2.44
CA GLU A 299 3.13 -11.60 -1.21
C GLU A 299 4.65 -11.73 -1.22
N ALA A 300 5.15 -12.86 -1.72
CA ALA A 300 6.57 -13.17 -1.77
C ALA A 300 7.33 -12.20 -2.66
N LEU A 301 6.73 -11.72 -3.74
CA LEU A 301 7.46 -11.09 -4.81
C LEU A 301 7.06 -9.62 -4.99
N LYS A 302 6.25 -9.08 -4.07
CA LYS A 302 5.85 -7.68 -4.03
C LYS A 302 7.03 -6.78 -3.62
N PRO A 303 7.46 -5.84 -4.48
CA PRO A 303 8.59 -4.95 -4.19
C PRO A 303 8.23 -3.87 -3.16
N TYR A 304 6.98 -3.41 -3.13
CA TYR A 304 6.50 -2.37 -2.24
C TYR A 304 4.97 -2.37 -2.06
N GLU A 305 4.47 -1.64 -1.06
CA GLU A 305 3.03 -1.51 -0.77
C GLU A 305 2.36 -0.51 -1.72
N ASN A 306 1.19 -0.84 -2.30
CA ASN A 306 0.49 0.02 -3.25
C ASN A 306 -0.26 1.19 -2.57
N ILE A 307 0.47 2.00 -1.81
CA ILE A 307 -0.05 3.19 -1.14
C ILE A 307 0.25 4.41 -2.03
N SER A 308 -0.79 5.12 -2.43
CA SER A 308 -0.70 6.35 -3.23
C SER A 308 0.16 7.42 -2.53
N ARG A 309 0.80 8.30 -3.32
CA ARG A 309 1.65 9.34 -2.75
C ARG A 309 0.88 10.36 -1.94
N GLN A 310 -0.31 10.74 -2.40
CA GLN A 310 -1.19 11.69 -1.72
C GLN A 310 -2.63 11.15 -1.69
N PRO A 311 -2.96 10.27 -0.74
CA PRO A 311 -4.32 9.76 -0.57
C PRO A 311 -5.27 10.89 -0.15
N VAL A 312 -6.53 10.83 -0.59
CA VAL A 312 -7.49 11.93 -0.33
C VAL A 312 -8.32 11.70 0.93
N SER A 313 -8.77 10.47 1.16
CA SER A 313 -9.63 10.14 2.30
C SER A 313 -9.51 8.67 2.67
N ILE A 314 -9.88 8.34 3.91
CA ILE A 314 -9.84 6.97 4.43
C ILE A 314 -11.11 6.58 5.18
N ALA A 315 -11.36 5.28 5.22
CA ALA A 315 -12.43 4.63 5.96
C ALA A 315 -11.97 3.25 6.49
N TYR A 316 -12.68 2.72 7.49
CA TYR A 316 -12.37 1.40 8.07
C TYR A 316 -13.60 0.46 8.10
N PRO A 317 -14.01 -0.08 6.95
CA PRO A 317 -15.04 -1.12 6.90
C PRO A 317 -14.51 -2.55 7.07
N GLU A 318 -15.25 -3.39 7.79
CA GLU A 318 -15.03 -4.86 7.92
C GLU A 318 -13.56 -5.26 8.17
N ASN A 319 -12.90 -4.58 9.12
CA ASN A 319 -11.52 -4.82 9.53
C ASN A 319 -10.46 -4.57 8.44
N ARG A 320 -10.81 -3.89 7.34
CA ARG A 320 -9.87 -3.43 6.30
C ARG A 320 -9.90 -1.91 6.24
N MET A 321 -8.74 -1.30 6.03
CA MET A 321 -8.68 0.13 5.72
C MET A 321 -8.93 0.32 4.23
N VAL A 322 -9.74 1.30 3.88
CA VAL A 322 -9.94 1.73 2.50
C VAL A 322 -9.42 3.15 2.36
N ALA A 323 -8.64 3.39 1.32
CA ALA A 323 -8.13 4.71 0.97
C ALA A 323 -8.57 5.09 -0.45
N VAL A 324 -8.81 6.39 -0.66
CA VAL A 324 -8.91 6.99 -1.99
C VAL A 324 -7.50 7.32 -2.46
N LYS A 325 -7.08 6.77 -3.60
CA LYS A 325 -5.83 7.17 -4.24
C LYS A 325 -5.96 8.61 -4.73
N GLY A 326 -4.90 9.41 -4.62
CA GLY A 326 -4.86 10.76 -5.20
C GLY A 326 -3.71 10.87 -6.17
N LEU A 327 -2.70 11.69 -5.85
CA LEU A 327 -1.51 11.80 -6.68
C LEU A 327 -0.71 10.49 -6.64
N ASP A 328 -0.39 9.96 -7.81
CA ASP A 328 0.36 8.72 -7.99
C ASP A 328 1.27 8.80 -9.22
N GLU A 329 2.09 7.77 -9.44
CA GLU A 329 3.17 7.77 -10.44
C GLU A 329 4.10 8.98 -10.25
N TYR A 330 4.92 9.36 -11.24
CA TYR A 330 5.89 10.46 -11.08
C TYR A 330 6.07 11.28 -12.35
N ASP A 331 6.33 12.58 -12.18
CA ASP A 331 6.81 13.44 -13.26
C ASP A 331 8.27 13.11 -13.59
N LEU A 332 8.56 12.85 -14.86
CA LEU A 332 9.88 12.46 -15.33
C LEU A 332 10.68 13.64 -15.88
N SER A 333 10.43 14.86 -15.39
CA SER A 333 11.17 16.06 -15.75
C SER A 333 12.67 15.86 -15.56
N GLY A 334 13.42 15.80 -16.65
CA GLY A 334 14.84 15.49 -16.66
C GLY A 334 15.31 15.05 -18.04
N ASN A 335 16.62 14.94 -18.21
CA ASN A 335 17.23 14.36 -19.41
C ASN A 335 18.23 13.32 -18.94
N TYR A 336 17.74 12.15 -18.55
CA TYR A 336 18.54 11.05 -18.04
C TYR A 336 18.69 9.96 -19.12
N ASP A 337 19.86 9.37 -19.19
CA ASP A 337 20.17 8.22 -20.04
C ASP A 337 21.28 7.37 -19.38
N PHE A 338 21.62 6.23 -19.96
CA PHE A 338 22.74 5.40 -19.53
C PHE A 338 23.48 4.77 -20.70
N SER A 339 24.77 4.46 -20.55
CA SER A 339 25.53 3.68 -21.51
C SER A 339 25.87 2.30 -20.91
N LEU A 340 26.14 1.33 -21.79
CA LEU A 340 26.52 -0.03 -21.40
C LEU A 340 27.90 -0.37 -21.95
N SER A 341 28.75 -0.95 -21.11
CA SER A 341 30.03 -1.54 -21.50
C SER A 341 30.20 -2.93 -20.88
N VAL A 342 31.14 -3.72 -21.41
CA VAL A 342 31.59 -4.96 -20.78
C VAL A 342 32.98 -4.71 -20.20
N ASP A 343 33.08 -4.83 -18.88
CA ASP A 343 34.32 -4.67 -18.13
C ASP A 343 34.84 -6.03 -17.65
N TYR A 344 36.16 -6.18 -17.62
CA TYR A 344 36.83 -7.45 -17.38
C TYR A 344 37.67 -7.37 -16.10
N TYR A 345 37.29 -8.13 -15.06
CA TYR A 345 37.90 -8.05 -13.72
C TYR A 345 38.77 -9.25 -13.38
N SER A 346 40.01 -9.02 -12.95
CA SER A 346 40.90 -10.06 -12.43
C SER A 346 40.60 -10.36 -10.97
N GLY A 347 40.16 -11.59 -10.65
CA GLY A 347 39.80 -11.92 -9.27
C GLY A 347 39.57 -13.40 -8.99
N SER A 348 40.17 -13.86 -7.89
CA SER A 348 40.05 -15.17 -7.26
C SER A 348 38.77 -15.27 -6.42
N SER A 349 37.97 -16.34 -6.65
CA SER A 349 36.90 -16.88 -5.79
C SER A 349 35.76 -15.95 -5.34
N SER A 350 34.53 -16.36 -5.70
CA SER A 350 33.20 -15.91 -5.24
C SER A 350 32.67 -14.56 -5.74
N GLY A 351 32.17 -14.54 -6.98
CA GLY A 351 31.34 -13.47 -7.54
C GLY A 351 30.45 -13.98 -8.67
N LEU A 352 29.40 -13.20 -8.99
CA LEU A 352 28.56 -13.41 -10.17
C LEU A 352 29.07 -12.56 -11.34
N TYR A 353 28.88 -13.06 -12.55
CA TYR A 353 29.47 -12.52 -13.78
C TYR A 353 28.55 -12.74 -14.97
N ALA A 354 28.76 -11.99 -16.04
CA ALA A 354 27.96 -12.12 -17.24
C ALA A 354 28.39 -13.35 -18.05
N LYS A 355 27.44 -14.04 -18.67
CA LYS A 355 27.70 -15.18 -19.54
C LYS A 355 28.32 -14.71 -20.86
N GLU A 356 29.49 -15.23 -21.20
CA GLU A 356 30.10 -15.02 -22.52
C GLU A 356 29.21 -15.59 -23.63
N GLY A 357 28.99 -14.78 -24.67
CA GLY A 357 28.02 -15.05 -25.73
C GLY A 357 26.56 -14.87 -25.33
N GLY A 358 26.31 -14.48 -24.08
CA GLY A 358 24.97 -14.16 -23.60
C GLY A 358 24.56 -12.75 -24.01
N THR A 359 23.25 -12.58 -24.19
CA THR A 359 22.64 -11.29 -24.50
C THR A 359 21.76 -10.87 -23.33
N TYR A 360 21.91 -9.62 -22.90
CA TYR A 360 21.19 -9.05 -21.77
C TYR A 360 20.49 -7.79 -22.21
N GLU A 361 19.25 -7.62 -21.77
CA GLU A 361 18.61 -6.32 -21.79
C GLU A 361 18.72 -5.71 -20.41
N ILE A 362 18.96 -4.40 -20.37
CA ILE A 362 19.16 -3.61 -19.16
C ILE A 362 18.19 -2.44 -19.19
N GLY A 363 17.63 -2.08 -18.04
CA GLY A 363 16.81 -0.90 -17.90
C GLY A 363 16.99 -0.14 -16.59
N LEU A 364 16.42 1.06 -16.56
CA LEU A 364 16.43 1.94 -15.38
C LEU A 364 15.05 2.00 -14.73
N VAL A 365 15.05 1.92 -13.40
CA VAL A 365 13.89 2.15 -12.54
C VAL A 365 14.29 3.18 -11.49
N PHE A 366 13.52 4.25 -11.35
CA PHE A 366 13.77 5.25 -10.30
C PHE A 366 12.94 4.97 -9.06
N LEU A 367 13.54 5.26 -7.91
CA LEU A 367 12.94 5.14 -6.60
C LEU A 367 12.94 6.50 -5.91
N ASP A 368 11.87 6.79 -5.19
CA ASP A 368 11.86 7.90 -4.24
C ASP A 368 12.43 7.50 -2.88
N ALA A 369 12.52 8.45 -1.96
CA ALA A 369 13.06 8.22 -0.61
C ALA A 369 12.29 7.16 0.20
N LYS A 370 11.04 6.88 -0.19
CA LYS A 370 10.18 5.86 0.40
C LYS A 370 10.28 4.52 -0.34
N GLY A 371 11.11 4.40 -1.37
CA GLY A 371 11.33 3.15 -2.12
C GLY A 371 10.19 2.77 -3.06
N ARG A 372 9.20 3.66 -3.24
CA ARG A 372 8.22 3.53 -4.33
C ARG A 372 8.96 3.71 -5.64
N ARG A 373 8.56 2.95 -6.67
CA ARG A 373 9.35 2.85 -7.91
C ARG A 373 8.52 3.03 -9.18
N THR A 374 9.17 3.54 -10.22
CA THR A 374 8.59 3.65 -11.56
C THR A 374 8.47 2.29 -12.25
N SER A 375 7.80 2.24 -13.40
CA SER A 375 8.07 1.19 -14.38
C SER A 375 9.47 1.36 -14.99
N VAL A 376 9.88 0.46 -15.88
CA VAL A 376 11.14 0.60 -16.61
C VAL A 376 11.06 1.82 -17.54
N LEU A 377 11.96 2.78 -17.37
CA LEU A 377 11.92 4.08 -18.04
C LEU A 377 12.81 4.16 -19.30
N LYS A 378 13.92 3.41 -19.29
CA LYS A 378 14.87 3.31 -20.39
C LYS A 378 15.31 1.88 -20.52
N LYS A 379 15.50 1.41 -21.75
CA LYS A 379 15.97 0.06 -22.06
C LYS A 379 17.09 0.08 -23.09
N LYS A 380 18.15 -0.70 -22.86
CA LYS A 380 19.24 -0.93 -23.81
C LYS A 380 19.66 -2.40 -23.77
N GLN A 381 20.18 -2.91 -24.88
CA GLN A 381 20.65 -4.29 -25.00
C GLN A 381 22.18 -4.32 -25.11
N ILE A 382 22.81 -5.33 -24.51
CA ILE A 382 24.23 -5.61 -24.65
C ILE A 382 24.46 -7.10 -24.85
N THR A 383 25.40 -7.45 -25.74
CA THR A 383 25.86 -8.83 -25.92
C THR A 383 27.28 -8.94 -25.40
N VAL A 384 27.51 -9.93 -24.54
CA VAL A 384 28.83 -10.21 -23.99
C VAL A 384 29.65 -10.94 -25.04
N PRO A 385 30.76 -10.39 -25.54
CA PRO A 385 31.56 -11.05 -26.56
C PRO A 385 32.28 -12.28 -25.99
N TYR A 386 32.59 -13.26 -26.85
CA TYR A 386 33.46 -14.40 -26.52
C TYR A 386 34.96 -14.05 -26.51
N LYS A 387 35.32 -12.76 -26.59
CA LYS A 387 36.71 -12.29 -26.80
C LYS A 387 37.08 -11.25 -25.76
N ASP A 388 38.33 -11.31 -25.30
CA ASP A 388 38.92 -10.24 -24.49
C ASP A 388 38.99 -8.91 -25.28
N PRO A 389 39.08 -7.74 -24.60
CA PRO A 389 39.13 -6.43 -25.25
C PRO A 389 40.27 -6.24 -26.25
N ASP A 390 41.34 -7.03 -26.14
CA ASP A 390 42.50 -7.00 -27.04
C ASP A 390 42.29 -7.82 -28.34
N GLY A 391 41.09 -8.39 -28.53
CA GLY A 391 40.73 -9.15 -29.72
C GLY A 391 41.35 -10.55 -29.78
N THR A 392 42.10 -10.95 -28.75
CA THR A 392 42.60 -12.31 -28.64
C THR A 392 41.43 -13.22 -28.31
N TYR A 393 41.23 -14.29 -29.09
CA TYR A 393 40.55 -15.45 -28.54
C TYR A 393 41.37 -15.86 -27.32
N ALA A 394 40.74 -16.04 -26.17
CA ALA A 394 41.30 -16.96 -25.20
C ALA A 394 41.47 -18.28 -25.99
N GLY A 395 42.69 -18.56 -26.45
CA GLY A 395 42.97 -19.84 -27.09
C GLY A 395 42.44 -20.92 -26.14
N PHE A 396 41.72 -21.88 -26.70
CA PHE A 396 41.15 -23.03 -26.02
C PHE A 396 42.05 -23.46 -24.83
N GLY A 397 41.54 -23.39 -23.60
CA GLY A 397 42.32 -23.66 -22.38
C GLY A 397 43.04 -22.49 -21.70
N LYS A 398 42.71 -21.24 -22.06
CA LYS A 398 43.00 -20.08 -21.21
C LYS A 398 41.78 -19.79 -20.35
N VAL A 399 41.90 -20.00 -19.04
CA VAL A 399 41.06 -19.29 -18.08
C VAL A 399 41.22 -17.81 -18.39
N HIS A 400 40.13 -17.10 -18.68
CA HIS A 400 40.18 -15.65 -18.72
C HIS A 400 40.78 -15.21 -17.37
N SER A 401 41.93 -14.53 -17.41
CA SER A 401 42.52 -13.94 -16.21
C SER A 401 41.60 -12.92 -15.56
N THR A 402 40.56 -12.54 -16.30
CA THR A 402 39.52 -11.59 -15.97
C THR A 402 38.14 -12.22 -16.17
N ARG A 403 37.06 -11.64 -15.66
CA ARG A 403 35.69 -12.14 -15.91
C ARG A 403 34.79 -10.99 -16.34
N PRO A 404 33.92 -11.19 -17.36
CA PRO A 404 33.08 -10.12 -17.86
C PRO A 404 32.00 -9.76 -16.85
N ARG A 405 31.83 -8.47 -16.64
CA ARG A 405 30.66 -7.87 -16.00
C ARG A 405 30.14 -6.77 -16.90
N ILE A 406 28.87 -6.47 -16.78
CA ILE A 406 28.27 -5.36 -17.53
C ILE A 406 28.36 -4.12 -16.63
N SER A 407 28.89 -3.04 -17.17
CA SER A 407 28.93 -1.75 -16.50
C SER A 407 27.91 -0.82 -17.12
N VAL A 408 27.22 -0.11 -16.23
CA VAL A 408 26.18 0.87 -16.55
C VAL A 408 26.68 2.23 -16.12
N GLU A 409 26.88 3.14 -17.07
CA GLU A 409 27.29 4.51 -16.78
C GLU A 409 26.11 5.45 -17.02
N PHE A 410 25.70 6.19 -15.99
CA PHE A 410 24.60 7.14 -16.04
C PHE A 410 25.04 8.45 -16.69
N SER A 411 24.14 9.06 -17.45
CA SER A 411 24.36 10.39 -18.02
C SER A 411 23.14 11.29 -17.88
N GLY A 412 23.42 12.59 -17.74
CA GLY A 412 22.41 13.64 -17.63
C GLY A 412 21.85 13.83 -16.22
N THR A 413 20.58 14.20 -16.09
CA THR A 413 19.99 14.61 -14.81
C THR A 413 18.66 13.93 -14.55
N ALA A 414 18.58 13.22 -13.43
CA ALA A 414 17.34 12.61 -12.94
C ALA A 414 16.37 13.69 -12.39
N PRO A 415 15.06 13.40 -12.36
CA PRO A 415 14.08 14.26 -11.68
C PRO A 415 14.43 14.50 -10.20
N SER A 416 14.01 15.64 -9.65
CA SER A 416 14.38 16.08 -8.29
C SER A 416 13.86 15.18 -7.16
N TRP A 417 12.80 14.42 -7.41
CA TRP A 417 12.22 13.50 -6.42
C TRP A 417 12.98 12.17 -6.33
N VAL A 418 13.85 11.85 -7.30
CA VAL A 418 14.58 10.59 -7.36
C VAL A 418 15.63 10.56 -6.26
N ASP A 419 15.46 9.63 -5.33
CA ASP A 419 16.43 9.35 -4.26
C ASP A 419 17.50 8.36 -4.74
N SER A 420 17.06 7.32 -5.45
CA SER A 420 17.95 6.29 -5.97
C SER A 420 17.47 5.70 -7.30
N VAL A 421 18.41 5.10 -8.04
CA VAL A 421 18.15 4.35 -9.26
C VAL A 421 18.45 2.88 -9.01
N VAL A 422 17.57 2.02 -9.50
CA VAL A 422 17.77 0.58 -9.60
C VAL A 422 17.98 0.24 -11.07
N VAL A 423 19.06 -0.48 -11.34
CA VAL A 423 19.31 -1.12 -12.62
C VAL A 423 18.64 -2.48 -12.61
N VAL A 424 17.84 -2.72 -13.63
CA VAL A 424 17.20 -4.01 -13.85
C VAL A 424 17.80 -4.68 -15.09
N SER A 425 17.95 -6.00 -15.07
CA SER A 425 18.45 -6.79 -16.19
C SER A 425 17.57 -8.00 -16.42
N THR A 426 17.31 -8.35 -17.69
CA THR A 426 16.73 -9.66 -17.98
C THR A 426 17.71 -10.75 -17.58
N LYS A 427 17.21 -11.96 -17.42
CA LYS A 427 18.12 -13.11 -17.52
C LYS A 427 18.79 -13.10 -18.89
N GLU A 428 19.92 -13.78 -18.98
CA GLU A 428 20.56 -14.00 -20.26
C GLU A 428 19.55 -14.61 -21.26
N GLN A 429 19.54 -14.13 -22.51
CA GLN A 429 18.46 -14.35 -23.47
C GLN A 429 18.66 -15.53 -24.43
N ASN A 430 19.87 -16.09 -24.55
CA ASN A 430 20.24 -17.05 -25.60
C ASN A 430 20.17 -18.55 -25.17
N TYR A 431 20.14 -18.82 -23.87
CA TYR A 431 20.37 -20.05 -23.12
C TYR A 431 19.37 -20.11 -21.95
N GLU A 432 18.44 -21.06 -22.00
CA GLU A 432 17.47 -21.28 -20.91
C GLU A 432 18.17 -21.87 -19.67
N GLU A 433 19.12 -22.79 -19.91
CA GLU A 433 19.98 -23.39 -18.89
C GLU A 433 21.32 -23.75 -19.52
N TYR A 434 22.40 -23.69 -18.75
CA TYR A 434 23.72 -24.12 -19.21
C TYR A 434 24.64 -24.56 -18.07
N ILE A 435 25.62 -25.39 -18.41
CA ILE A 435 26.71 -25.81 -17.55
C ILE A 435 27.97 -26.03 -18.37
N GLN A 436 29.09 -25.51 -17.88
CA GLN A 436 30.41 -25.81 -18.43
C GLN A 436 31.15 -26.72 -17.46
N VAL A 437 31.38 -27.97 -17.86
CA VAL A 437 31.88 -29.02 -16.98
C VAL A 437 32.95 -29.85 -17.69
N PRO A 438 34.01 -30.27 -16.99
CA PRO A 438 34.91 -31.27 -17.52
C PRO A 438 34.23 -32.64 -17.53
N VAL A 439 34.29 -33.29 -18.68
CA VAL A 439 33.73 -34.62 -18.90
C VAL A 439 34.82 -35.59 -19.31
N ASN A 440 34.65 -36.84 -18.90
CA ASN A 440 35.47 -37.94 -19.38
C ASN A 440 34.78 -38.55 -20.61
N VAL A 441 35.55 -38.95 -21.61
CA VAL A 441 35.02 -39.75 -22.71
C VAL A 441 35.01 -41.20 -22.29
N LEU A 442 33.84 -41.84 -22.35
CA LEU A 442 33.73 -43.28 -22.15
C LEU A 442 33.81 -44.02 -23.49
N PHE A 443 33.05 -43.56 -24.49
CA PHE A 443 32.87 -44.27 -25.76
C PHE A 443 32.82 -43.31 -26.95
N TYR A 444 33.36 -43.73 -28.10
CA TYR A 444 33.08 -43.14 -29.41
C TYR A 444 32.25 -44.13 -30.24
N SER A 445 31.14 -43.68 -30.83
CA SER A 445 30.22 -44.53 -31.60
C SER A 445 30.28 -44.22 -33.09
N ALA A 446 30.28 -45.25 -33.94
CA ALA A 446 30.19 -45.13 -35.40
C ALA A 446 28.89 -45.81 -35.93
N PRO A 447 28.32 -45.37 -37.07
CA PRO A 447 27.18 -46.01 -37.69
C PRO A 447 27.57 -47.41 -38.13
N GLU A 448 26.63 -48.34 -38.01
CA GLU A 448 26.80 -49.79 -38.19
C GLU A 448 27.48 -50.20 -39.52
N ALA A 449 27.43 -49.33 -40.54
CA ALA A 449 28.02 -49.54 -41.86
C ALA A 449 29.52 -49.13 -41.99
N ALA A 450 30.10 -48.45 -41.00
CA ALA A 450 31.46 -47.90 -41.02
C ALA A 450 32.42 -48.61 -40.05
N ALA A 451 32.09 -49.82 -39.56
CA ALA A 451 32.99 -50.63 -38.75
C ALA A 451 34.22 -51.07 -39.56
N VAL A 452 35.23 -50.19 -39.63
CA VAL A 452 36.54 -50.51 -40.19
C VAL A 452 37.20 -51.52 -39.26
N ASN A 453 37.48 -52.73 -39.78
CA ASN A 453 38.25 -53.74 -39.08
C ASN A 453 39.70 -53.26 -38.91
N PHE A 454 40.02 -52.64 -37.77
CA PHE A 454 41.40 -52.43 -37.39
C PHE A 454 42.02 -53.78 -36.98
N GLY A 455 43.16 -54.10 -37.61
CA GLY A 455 43.93 -55.30 -37.27
C GLY A 455 44.30 -55.32 -35.79
N GLU A 456 44.11 -56.49 -35.18
CA GLU A 456 44.52 -56.83 -33.81
C GLU A 456 45.93 -56.31 -33.52
N GLY A 457 46.09 -55.38 -32.58
CA GLY A 457 47.43 -54.90 -32.24
C GLY A 457 47.59 -53.88 -31.12
N ASP A 458 46.60 -53.02 -30.83
CA ASP A 458 46.77 -51.98 -29.79
C ASP A 458 45.98 -52.33 -28.51
N PRO A 459 46.65 -52.65 -27.38
CA PRO A 459 46.00 -53.03 -26.14
C PRO A 459 45.25 -51.88 -25.44
N ASN A 460 45.33 -50.66 -25.95
CA ASN A 460 44.70 -49.48 -25.36
C ASN A 460 43.29 -49.18 -25.91
N PHE A 461 42.85 -49.91 -26.94
CA PHE A 461 41.59 -49.69 -27.65
C PHE A 461 40.88 -51.01 -27.93
N ALA A 462 39.59 -51.10 -27.61
CA ALA A 462 38.74 -52.23 -27.98
C ALA A 462 37.51 -51.74 -28.76
N PHE A 463 37.02 -52.54 -29.71
CA PHE A 463 35.73 -52.32 -30.37
C PHE A 463 34.72 -53.36 -29.87
N LEU A 464 33.57 -52.93 -29.38
CA LEU A 464 32.44 -53.79 -29.00
C LEU A 464 31.15 -53.14 -29.51
N ASP A 465 30.35 -53.87 -30.29
CA ASP A 465 29.03 -53.44 -30.78
C ASP A 465 29.05 -52.07 -31.50
N GLY A 466 30.05 -51.83 -32.35
CA GLY A 466 30.17 -50.57 -33.12
C GLY A 466 30.71 -49.36 -32.33
N ASN A 467 31.09 -49.56 -31.06
CA ASN A 467 31.68 -48.51 -30.20
C ASN A 467 33.16 -48.78 -29.92
N LEU A 468 33.96 -47.71 -29.96
CA LEU A 468 35.36 -47.69 -29.56
C LEU A 468 35.48 -47.31 -28.09
N TYR A 469 36.17 -48.15 -27.32
CA TYR A 469 36.44 -47.98 -25.90
C TYR A 469 37.80 -47.30 -25.72
N VAL A 470 37.85 -46.27 -24.86
CA VAL A 470 39.10 -45.61 -24.47
C VAL A 470 39.49 -46.10 -23.07
N ASN A 471 40.67 -46.71 -22.93
CA ASN A 471 41.17 -47.13 -21.62
C ASN A 471 41.75 -45.95 -20.83
N GLU A 472 41.34 -45.79 -19.56
CA GLU A 472 41.80 -44.73 -18.65
C GLU A 472 43.29 -44.84 -18.23
N GLN A 473 44.03 -45.91 -18.59
CA GLN A 473 45.38 -46.19 -18.01
C GLN A 473 46.60 -46.20 -18.95
N SER A 474 46.56 -45.77 -20.22
CA SER A 474 47.79 -45.72 -21.04
C SER A 474 48.42 -44.33 -21.11
N GLU A 475 49.39 -44.11 -20.23
CA GLU A 475 50.19 -42.89 -19.99
C GLU A 475 51.16 -42.48 -21.12
N ALA A 476 50.95 -42.92 -22.36
CA ALA A 476 51.77 -42.48 -23.49
C ALA A 476 50.93 -41.58 -24.38
N ASP A 477 51.49 -40.42 -24.78
CA ASP A 477 51.03 -39.63 -25.92
C ASP A 477 50.31 -40.55 -26.93
N VAL A 478 48.97 -40.50 -27.00
CA VAL A 478 48.23 -41.13 -28.11
C VAL A 478 48.40 -40.20 -29.31
N ARG A 479 49.66 -40.00 -29.71
CA ARG A 479 49.98 -39.80 -31.09
C ARG A 479 49.74 -41.17 -31.70
N LEU A 480 48.81 -41.26 -32.64
CA LEU A 480 48.96 -42.20 -33.75
C LEU A 480 50.26 -41.81 -34.47
N SER A 481 51.41 -42.06 -33.85
CA SER A 481 52.69 -41.81 -34.46
C SER A 481 52.79 -42.80 -35.59
N ALA A 482 52.69 -42.30 -36.82
CA ALA A 482 53.07 -43.03 -38.02
C ALA A 482 54.42 -43.68 -37.74
N GLY A 483 54.41 -45.00 -37.52
CA GLY A 483 55.62 -45.77 -37.38
C GLY A 483 56.47 -45.55 -38.62
N ASP A 484 57.76 -45.33 -38.41
CA ASP A 484 58.76 -45.35 -39.46
C ASP A 484 58.63 -46.64 -40.28
N GLY A 485 58.02 -46.51 -41.45
CA GLY A 485 57.63 -47.62 -42.29
C GLY A 485 56.67 -47.15 -43.36
N THR A 486 57.24 -46.62 -44.45
CA THR A 486 56.61 -46.34 -45.75
C THR A 486 55.24 -47.01 -45.94
N TYR A 487 54.18 -46.26 -45.65
CA TYR A 487 52.83 -46.59 -46.07
C TYR A 487 52.52 -45.83 -47.35
N ASN A 488 52.10 -46.58 -48.38
CA ASN A 488 51.63 -46.03 -49.64
C ASN A 488 50.34 -45.24 -49.41
N SER A 489 50.22 -44.15 -50.15
CA SER A 489 49.08 -43.24 -50.26
C SER A 489 47.79 -43.92 -50.71
N GLY A 490 47.19 -44.73 -49.85
CA GLY A 490 45.79 -45.15 -49.91
C GLY A 490 45.07 -44.55 -48.71
N GLN A 491 44.09 -43.69 -48.99
CA GLN A 491 43.22 -43.08 -48.00
C GLN A 491 42.40 -44.16 -47.26
N ASP A 492 42.82 -44.54 -46.06
CA ASP A 492 41.89 -45.03 -45.04
C ASP A 492 41.66 -43.85 -44.08
N GLU A 493 40.95 -42.84 -44.59
CA GLU A 493 40.40 -41.77 -43.77
C GLU A 493 39.43 -42.42 -42.76
N PHE A 494 39.63 -42.15 -41.46
CA PHE A 494 38.71 -42.55 -40.40
C PHE A 494 37.42 -41.75 -40.53
N GLN A 495 36.60 -42.09 -41.50
CA GLN A 495 35.36 -41.40 -41.83
C GLN A 495 34.22 -41.95 -40.95
N GLY A 496 33.58 -41.07 -40.17
CA GLY A 496 32.19 -41.27 -39.78
C GLY A 496 31.90 -41.83 -38.39
N TYR A 497 32.54 -41.39 -37.31
CA TYR A 497 31.89 -41.52 -35.99
C TYR A 497 30.64 -40.61 -35.95
N THR A 498 29.60 -40.98 -35.21
CA THR A 498 28.35 -40.20 -35.14
C THR A 498 27.98 -39.74 -33.73
N ALA A 499 28.55 -40.37 -32.68
CA ALA A 499 28.28 -40.00 -31.29
C ALA A 499 29.49 -40.17 -30.34
N ILE A 500 29.45 -39.48 -29.20
CA ILE A 500 30.38 -39.61 -28.07
C ILE A 500 29.59 -39.77 -26.77
N ASP A 501 29.97 -40.70 -25.91
CA ASP A 501 29.40 -40.84 -24.56
C ASP A 501 30.29 -40.16 -23.51
N PHE A 502 29.77 -39.10 -22.89
CA PHE A 502 30.45 -38.33 -21.86
C PHE A 502 30.01 -38.75 -20.46
N GLN A 503 30.98 -38.99 -19.57
CA GLN A 503 30.73 -39.15 -18.14
C GLN A 503 30.72 -37.78 -17.45
N LEU A 504 29.63 -37.50 -16.74
CA LEU A 504 29.43 -36.33 -15.91
C LEU A 504 29.78 -36.61 -14.44
N PRO A 505 30.27 -35.60 -13.69
CA PRO A 505 30.33 -35.67 -12.24
C PRO A 505 28.93 -35.79 -11.64
N VAL A 506 28.79 -36.57 -10.55
CA VAL A 506 27.50 -36.81 -9.89
C VAL A 506 27.05 -35.68 -8.98
N ASN A 507 27.96 -34.79 -8.60
CA ASN A 507 27.72 -33.69 -7.67
C ASN A 507 27.63 -32.31 -8.35
N ILE A 508 27.25 -32.29 -9.63
CA ILE A 508 26.87 -31.07 -10.34
C ILE A 508 25.40 -30.70 -10.06
N PRO A 509 25.07 -29.39 -9.96
CA PRO A 509 23.73 -28.94 -9.64
C PRO A 509 22.76 -28.96 -10.83
N VAL A 510 23.26 -29.09 -12.06
CA VAL A 510 22.48 -29.11 -13.31
C VAL A 510 22.87 -30.36 -14.09
N LYS A 511 21.88 -31.14 -14.55
CA LYS A 511 22.10 -32.35 -15.35
C LYS A 511 21.57 -32.12 -16.77
N PRO A 512 22.38 -32.29 -17.82
CA PRO A 512 21.91 -32.18 -19.19
C PRO A 512 20.79 -33.19 -19.49
N GLU A 513 19.79 -32.78 -20.26
CA GLU A 513 18.67 -33.62 -20.69
C GLU A 513 18.74 -33.88 -22.20
N ILE A 514 17.96 -34.86 -22.68
CA ILE A 514 17.83 -35.15 -24.12
C ILE A 514 17.39 -33.88 -24.87
N GLY A 515 18.06 -33.58 -25.98
CA GLY A 515 17.81 -32.42 -26.83
C GLY A 515 18.60 -31.16 -26.47
N TRP A 516 19.35 -31.16 -25.36
CA TRP A 516 20.27 -30.06 -25.05
C TRP A 516 21.37 -29.97 -26.12
N ARG A 517 21.80 -28.75 -26.43
CA ARG A 517 22.92 -28.50 -27.34
C ARG A 517 24.24 -28.61 -26.62
N VAL A 518 25.27 -28.94 -27.39
CA VAL A 518 26.61 -29.17 -26.88
C VAL A 518 27.59 -28.28 -27.61
N ARG A 519 28.47 -27.60 -26.88
CA ARG A 519 29.57 -26.84 -27.44
C ARG A 519 30.85 -27.27 -26.75
N VAL A 520 31.83 -27.71 -27.55
CA VAL A 520 33.14 -28.04 -27.03
C VAL A 520 33.91 -26.76 -26.78
N ILE A 521 34.30 -26.54 -25.52
CA ILE A 521 35.06 -25.35 -25.08
C ILE A 521 36.56 -25.64 -25.09
N GLU A 522 36.98 -26.86 -24.78
CA GLU A 522 38.38 -27.29 -24.81
C GLU A 522 38.46 -28.81 -25.01
N SER A 523 39.50 -29.24 -25.72
CA SER A 523 39.94 -30.64 -25.81
C SER A 523 41.37 -30.77 -25.33
N GLY A 524 41.78 -31.93 -24.83
CA GLY A 524 43.15 -32.18 -24.36
C GLY A 524 44.24 -32.02 -25.44
N ASP A 525 43.87 -31.90 -26.72
CA ASP A 525 44.76 -31.51 -27.81
C ASP A 525 44.57 -30.02 -28.14
N ASN A 526 45.67 -29.28 -28.29
CA ASN A 526 45.69 -27.81 -28.54
C ASN A 526 45.02 -27.36 -29.86
N ASN A 527 44.36 -28.26 -30.58
CA ASN A 527 43.68 -28.06 -31.87
C ASN A 527 42.15 -28.25 -31.74
N ALA A 528 41.52 -27.66 -30.72
CA ALA A 528 40.06 -27.60 -30.63
C ALA A 528 39.40 -26.75 -31.74
N SER A 529 40.18 -26.18 -32.67
CA SER A 529 39.70 -25.44 -33.84
C SER A 529 38.89 -26.28 -34.83
N ASP A 530 38.99 -27.62 -34.78
CA ASP A 530 38.44 -28.50 -35.82
C ASP A 530 37.08 -29.13 -35.46
N ILE A 531 36.50 -28.81 -34.29
CA ILE A 531 35.12 -29.23 -33.93
C ILE A 531 34.09 -28.20 -34.41
N SER A 532 34.51 -27.24 -35.24
CA SER A 532 33.69 -26.13 -35.68
C SER A 532 32.74 -26.54 -36.82
N GLY A 533 31.52 -26.94 -36.50
CA GLY A 533 30.45 -26.91 -37.51
C GLY A 533 29.21 -27.74 -37.23
N GLY A 534 29.30 -28.74 -36.34
CA GLY A 534 28.17 -29.62 -36.03
C GLY A 534 27.18 -28.98 -35.05
N ASP A 535 25.89 -29.16 -35.31
CA ASP A 535 24.78 -28.77 -34.44
C ASP A 535 24.66 -29.78 -33.27
N LEU A 536 25.73 -29.95 -32.48
CA LEU A 536 25.86 -31.04 -31.50
C LEU A 536 24.71 -31.04 -30.48
N TYR A 537 24.20 -32.21 -30.13
CA TYR A 537 23.11 -32.35 -29.17
C TYR A 537 23.21 -33.63 -28.33
N VAL A 538 22.63 -33.59 -27.13
CA VAL A 538 22.45 -34.76 -26.25
C VAL A 538 21.34 -35.63 -26.83
N SER A 539 21.66 -36.83 -27.30
CA SER A 539 20.68 -37.77 -27.86
C SER A 539 20.09 -38.72 -26.81
N ASP A 540 20.86 -39.07 -25.76
CA ASP A 540 20.43 -39.97 -24.69
C ASP A 540 21.10 -39.64 -23.34
N VAL A 541 20.46 -40.05 -22.24
CA VAL A 541 20.94 -39.84 -20.86
C VAL A 541 20.84 -41.13 -20.04
N PHE A 542 21.95 -41.59 -19.48
CA PHE A 542 22.06 -42.79 -18.65
C PHE A 542 22.68 -42.45 -17.29
N THR A 543 21.86 -42.11 -16.28
CA THR A 543 22.31 -41.73 -14.93
C THR A 543 23.27 -40.53 -14.89
N ASN A 544 24.60 -40.76 -14.92
CA ASN A 544 25.64 -39.72 -15.01
C ASN A 544 26.44 -39.80 -16.32
N VAL A 545 25.93 -40.49 -17.34
CA VAL A 545 26.50 -40.56 -18.67
C VAL A 545 25.53 -39.91 -19.66
N VAL A 546 26.02 -39.11 -20.60
CA VAL A 546 25.23 -38.48 -21.66
C VAL A 546 25.82 -38.80 -23.02
N ARG A 547 24.97 -39.24 -23.96
CA ARG A 547 25.35 -39.47 -25.35
C ARG A 547 25.17 -38.19 -26.15
N VAL A 548 26.19 -37.79 -26.89
CA VAL A 548 26.19 -36.58 -27.73
C VAL A 548 26.38 -36.96 -29.18
N GLU A 549 25.51 -36.48 -30.06
CA GLU A 549 25.51 -36.71 -31.50
C GLU A 549 25.73 -35.42 -32.30
N GLY A 550 25.89 -35.55 -33.62
CA GLY A 550 26.02 -34.41 -34.55
C GLY A 550 27.46 -34.02 -34.86
N PHE A 551 28.42 -34.85 -34.48
CA PHE A 551 29.82 -34.69 -34.84
C PHE A 551 30.03 -35.04 -36.31
N ASP A 552 30.85 -34.24 -36.99
CA ASP A 552 31.32 -34.52 -38.35
C ASP A 552 32.84 -34.75 -38.26
N PHE A 553 33.25 -36.01 -38.19
CA PHE A 553 34.66 -36.38 -38.03
C PHE A 553 35.27 -36.65 -39.40
N GLU A 554 35.79 -35.61 -40.04
CA GLU A 554 36.54 -35.80 -41.30
C GLU A 554 38.05 -35.97 -41.09
N ASP A 555 38.67 -35.53 -39.98
CA ASP A 555 40.16 -35.56 -39.88
C ASP A 555 40.76 -35.49 -38.45
N TRP A 556 40.22 -36.25 -37.48
CA TRP A 556 40.80 -36.22 -36.12
C TRP A 556 41.93 -37.23 -35.90
N SER A 557 43.17 -36.76 -35.98
CA SER A 557 44.39 -37.59 -35.79
C SER A 557 44.75 -37.89 -34.32
N SER A 558 44.05 -37.31 -33.35
CA SER A 558 44.28 -37.50 -31.91
C SER A 558 42.96 -37.57 -31.13
N LYS A 559 42.75 -38.67 -30.39
CA LYS A 559 41.53 -38.90 -29.60
C LYS A 559 41.76 -38.43 -28.17
N SER A 560 41.08 -37.37 -27.77
CA SER A 560 41.24 -36.81 -26.43
C SER A 560 40.38 -37.56 -25.39
N PRO A 561 40.95 -38.08 -24.30
CA PRO A 561 40.18 -38.78 -23.25
C PRO A 561 39.32 -37.84 -22.38
N TYR A 562 39.51 -36.52 -22.51
CA TYR A 562 38.85 -35.52 -21.68
C TYR A 562 38.42 -34.31 -22.51
N PHE A 563 37.23 -33.79 -22.23
CA PHE A 563 36.73 -32.55 -22.82
C PHE A 563 36.26 -31.58 -21.75
N PHE A 564 36.42 -30.29 -22.02
CA PHE A 564 35.65 -29.25 -21.34
C PHE A 564 34.51 -28.83 -22.25
N VAL A 565 33.28 -29.08 -21.80
CA VAL A 565 32.10 -28.99 -22.63
C VAL A 565 31.07 -28.09 -21.98
N GLU A 566 30.45 -27.24 -22.79
CA GLU A 566 29.22 -26.53 -22.45
C GLU A 566 28.03 -27.36 -22.92
N PHE A 567 27.22 -27.80 -21.98
CA PHE A 567 25.87 -28.27 -22.27
C PHE A 567 24.93 -27.10 -22.06
N TYR A 568 24.07 -26.83 -23.03
CA TYR A 568 23.11 -25.73 -22.92
C TYR A 568 21.79 -26.06 -23.59
N LYS A 569 20.70 -25.57 -23.00
CA LYS A 569 19.38 -25.56 -23.61
C LYS A 569 19.18 -24.20 -24.28
N PRO A 570 19.06 -24.12 -25.62
CA PRO A 570 18.79 -22.85 -26.28
C PRO A 570 17.49 -22.24 -25.78
N ASN A 571 17.50 -20.96 -25.50
CA ASN A 571 16.26 -20.28 -25.19
C ASN A 571 15.45 -20.07 -26.48
N THR A 572 14.15 -20.38 -26.44
CA THR A 572 13.25 -20.25 -27.60
C THR A 572 12.24 -19.13 -27.43
N VAL A 573 12.20 -18.50 -26.26
CA VAL A 573 11.28 -17.42 -25.91
C VAL A 573 12.08 -16.32 -25.23
N GLU A 574 11.97 -15.08 -25.72
CA GLU A 574 12.59 -13.94 -25.03
C GLU A 574 12.03 -13.82 -23.61
N TYR A 575 12.91 -13.61 -22.64
CA TYR A 575 12.50 -13.35 -21.26
C TYR A 575 11.68 -12.07 -21.23
N ASN A 576 10.44 -12.18 -20.76
CA ASN A 576 9.50 -11.08 -20.65
C ASN A 576 9.59 -10.32 -19.32
N GLN A 577 10.62 -10.59 -18.51
CA GLN A 577 10.83 -10.01 -17.19
C GLN A 577 12.26 -9.50 -16.97
N PHE A 578 12.34 -8.35 -16.31
CA PHE A 578 13.54 -7.69 -15.81
C PHE A 578 13.69 -7.95 -14.32
N TYR A 579 14.88 -8.26 -13.83
CA TYR A 579 15.17 -8.49 -12.42
C TYR A 579 16.09 -7.39 -11.88
N ASP A 580 15.91 -7.02 -10.63
CA ASP A 580 16.75 -6.04 -9.98
C ASP A 580 18.18 -6.58 -9.79
N VAL A 581 19.19 -5.94 -10.41
CA VAL A 581 20.60 -6.40 -10.37
C VAL A 581 21.57 -5.43 -9.70
N GLY A 582 21.12 -4.23 -9.35
CA GLY A 582 21.93 -3.25 -8.61
C GLY A 582 21.18 -1.95 -8.37
N GLY A 583 21.69 -1.11 -7.46
CA GLY A 583 21.14 0.23 -7.25
C GLY A 583 22.17 1.19 -6.63
N SER A 584 22.02 2.48 -6.92
CA SER A 584 22.86 3.56 -6.40
C SER A 584 22.13 4.90 -6.43
N THR A 585 22.79 5.97 -6.00
CA THR A 585 22.38 7.33 -6.34
C THR A 585 22.62 7.58 -7.83
N PHE A 586 21.71 8.30 -8.49
CA PHE A 586 21.92 8.71 -9.88
C PHE A 586 22.84 9.93 -9.91
N THR A 587 23.96 9.84 -10.63
CA THR A 587 24.93 10.94 -10.77
C THR A 587 25.49 10.90 -12.17
N ASP A 588 25.56 12.05 -12.84
CA ASP A 588 26.13 12.16 -14.19
C ASP A 588 27.60 11.69 -14.19
N GLY A 589 27.94 10.75 -15.08
CA GLY A 589 29.24 10.06 -15.10
C GLY A 589 29.46 9.07 -13.95
N GLY A 590 28.47 8.89 -13.07
CA GLY A 590 28.42 7.79 -12.09
C GLY A 590 27.98 6.48 -12.76
N GLY A 591 28.18 5.35 -12.09
CA GLY A 591 27.80 4.07 -12.68
C GLY A 591 27.75 2.91 -11.69
N ILE A 592 27.22 1.78 -12.17
CA ILE A 592 27.08 0.53 -11.43
C ILE A 592 27.59 -0.60 -12.30
N THR A 593 28.39 -1.49 -11.73
CA THR A 593 28.71 -2.78 -12.33
C THR A 593 27.66 -3.79 -11.88
N ILE A 594 26.97 -4.42 -12.83
CA ILE A 594 25.97 -5.45 -12.50
C ILE A 594 26.64 -6.81 -12.34
N ASP A 595 26.20 -7.53 -11.32
CA ASP A 595 26.44 -8.96 -11.19
C ASP A 595 25.63 -9.67 -12.28
N GLY A 596 26.27 -10.54 -13.07
CA GLY A 596 25.56 -11.31 -14.10
C GLY A 596 24.96 -12.61 -13.58
N ASP A 597 24.52 -13.47 -14.48
CA ASP A 597 23.79 -14.69 -14.11
C ASP A 597 24.67 -15.94 -14.02
N THR A 598 25.98 -15.78 -14.00
CA THR A 598 26.93 -16.88 -14.09
C THR A 598 27.80 -16.94 -12.85
N ALA A 599 27.81 -18.09 -12.17
CA ALA A 599 28.82 -18.36 -11.15
C ALA A 599 30.02 -19.08 -11.75
N TYR A 600 31.20 -18.55 -11.45
CA TYR A 600 32.47 -19.15 -11.79
C TYR A 600 33.07 -19.74 -10.51
N VAL A 601 33.09 -21.07 -10.43
CA VAL A 601 33.62 -21.80 -9.28
C VAL A 601 35.06 -22.18 -9.54
N ASP A 602 35.97 -21.67 -8.73
CA ASP A 602 37.37 -22.08 -8.74
C ASP A 602 37.49 -23.51 -8.18
N LEU A 603 37.91 -24.45 -9.02
CA LEU A 603 38.00 -25.85 -8.63
C LEU A 603 39.26 -26.15 -7.80
N THR A 604 40.11 -25.15 -7.53
CA THR A 604 41.18 -25.25 -6.54
C THR A 604 40.66 -25.14 -5.11
N ASP A 605 39.45 -24.60 -4.91
CA ASP A 605 38.79 -24.48 -3.61
C ASP A 605 38.76 -25.84 -2.88
N PRO A 606 39.30 -25.96 -1.65
CA PRO A 606 39.27 -27.22 -0.90
C PRO A 606 37.84 -27.70 -0.57
N GLU A 607 36.85 -26.81 -0.52
CA GLU A 607 35.44 -27.08 -0.23
C GLU A 607 34.66 -27.61 -1.45
N PHE A 608 35.16 -27.48 -2.68
CA PHE A 608 34.49 -27.99 -3.89
C PHE A 608 35.38 -28.96 -4.69
N ARG A 609 34.84 -30.11 -5.11
CA ARG A 609 35.52 -31.13 -5.94
C ARG A 609 34.53 -31.85 -6.82
N PHE A 610 34.89 -32.18 -8.05
CA PHE A 610 34.08 -33.08 -8.86
C PHE A 610 34.20 -34.51 -8.35
N VAL A 611 33.04 -35.14 -8.16
CA VAL A 611 32.92 -36.53 -7.77
C VAL A 611 32.33 -37.27 -8.96
N TYR A 612 33.00 -38.31 -9.42
CA TYR A 612 32.51 -39.15 -10.50
C TYR A 612 32.07 -40.49 -9.93
N LYS A 613 31.04 -41.07 -10.52
CA LYS A 613 30.67 -42.45 -10.20
C LYS A 613 31.77 -43.35 -10.73
N GLU A 614 32.27 -44.26 -9.92
CA GLU A 614 33.23 -45.24 -10.42
C GLU A 614 32.57 -46.04 -11.53
N VAL A 615 33.18 -46.05 -12.72
CA VAL A 615 32.80 -46.99 -13.76
C VAL A 615 33.53 -48.29 -13.44
N THR A 616 33.00 -49.08 -12.49
CA THR A 616 33.61 -50.35 -12.05
C THR A 616 33.70 -51.42 -13.14
N ASN A 617 33.28 -51.12 -14.37
CA ASN A 617 33.56 -51.96 -15.52
C ASN A 617 34.81 -51.45 -16.25
N LYS A 618 36.00 -51.86 -15.78
CA LYS A 618 36.88 -52.55 -16.75
C LYS A 618 35.96 -53.52 -17.48
N PRO A 619 35.92 -53.57 -18.82
CA PRO A 619 35.13 -54.61 -19.46
C PRO A 619 35.55 -55.95 -18.88
N SER A 620 34.70 -56.54 -18.05
CA SER A 620 34.62 -57.99 -17.89
C SER A 620 33.82 -58.55 -19.08
N SER A 621 33.95 -57.92 -20.26
CA SER A 621 33.29 -58.37 -21.47
C SER A 621 34.14 -59.47 -22.09
N THR A 622 33.73 -60.70 -21.82
CA THR A 622 33.39 -61.79 -22.75
C THR A 622 33.99 -61.83 -24.17
N LEU A 623 34.43 -60.74 -24.79
CA LEU A 623 35.22 -60.76 -26.04
C LEU A 623 36.73 -60.78 -25.76
N PHE A 624 37.21 -60.14 -24.69
CA PHE A 624 38.58 -60.34 -24.20
C PHE A 624 38.74 -61.77 -23.63
N ASP A 625 37.68 -62.28 -23.00
CA ASP A 625 37.57 -63.69 -22.58
C ASP A 625 37.23 -64.64 -23.74
N SER A 626 36.76 -64.17 -24.90
CA SER A 626 36.57 -65.02 -26.10
C SER A 626 37.88 -65.57 -26.64
N TYR A 627 38.96 -64.81 -26.46
CA TYR A 627 40.33 -65.25 -26.72
C TYR A 627 40.81 -66.30 -25.70
N LEU A 628 40.18 -66.39 -24.53
CA LEU A 628 40.48 -67.34 -23.45
C LEU A 628 39.47 -68.52 -23.35
N THR A 629 38.34 -68.48 -24.07
CA THR A 629 37.27 -69.50 -24.05
C THR A 629 37.31 -70.49 -25.23
N GLU A 630 38.49 -70.72 -25.82
CA GLU A 630 38.79 -72.00 -26.50
C GLU A 630 38.65 -73.23 -25.54
N GLN A 631 38.35 -73.00 -24.25
CA GLN A 631 38.21 -73.99 -23.19
C GLN A 631 36.80 -74.12 -22.55
N GLY A 632 35.76 -73.48 -23.11
CA GLY A 632 34.35 -73.89 -22.94
C GLY A 632 33.73 -73.89 -21.52
N CYS A 633 33.33 -72.73 -20.99
CA CYS A 633 32.36 -72.63 -19.88
C CYS A 633 31.43 -71.41 -20.05
N ILE A 634 30.13 -71.57 -19.71
CA ILE A 634 29.02 -70.62 -19.94
C ILE A 634 28.68 -69.89 -18.64
N LEU A 635 28.43 -68.56 -18.69
CA LEU A 635 27.74 -67.80 -17.64
C LEU A 635 26.79 -66.73 -18.23
N GLU A 636 25.65 -66.54 -17.56
CA GLU A 636 24.54 -65.64 -17.91
C GLU A 636 24.88 -64.16 -17.68
N SER A 637 24.20 -63.29 -18.44
CA SER A 637 24.43 -61.84 -18.58
C SER A 637 24.39 -61.04 -17.27
N PRO A 638 25.27 -60.04 -17.09
CA PRO A 638 25.01 -58.92 -16.20
C PRO A 638 24.56 -57.69 -17.01
N THR A 639 23.34 -57.22 -16.75
CA THR A 639 23.00 -55.80 -16.88
C THR A 639 24.03 -54.96 -16.11
N PRO A 640 24.50 -53.81 -16.64
CA PRO A 640 25.40 -52.93 -15.90
C PRO A 640 24.68 -52.32 -14.70
N CYS A 641 24.78 -52.98 -13.55
CA CYS A 641 24.37 -52.42 -12.26
C CYS A 641 25.50 -51.53 -11.74
N VAL A 642 25.42 -50.23 -12.05
CA VAL A 642 26.31 -49.22 -11.47
C VAL A 642 25.85 -49.00 -10.02
N SER A 643 26.54 -49.60 -9.04
CA SER A 643 26.18 -49.45 -7.62
C SER A 643 26.39 -48.00 -7.16
N GLU A 644 25.50 -47.47 -6.32
CA GLU A 644 25.48 -46.06 -5.88
C GLU A 644 26.61 -45.71 -4.88
N ASN A 645 27.44 -46.69 -4.49
CA ASN A 645 28.28 -46.60 -3.30
C ASN A 645 29.76 -46.30 -3.55
N ASP A 646 30.25 -46.39 -4.79
CA ASP A 646 31.68 -46.20 -5.09
C ASP A 646 31.88 -44.89 -5.88
N LEU A 647 32.33 -43.86 -5.16
CA LEU A 647 32.54 -42.50 -5.65
C LEU A 647 34.03 -42.16 -5.61
N VAL A 648 34.60 -41.66 -6.71
CA VAL A 648 36.04 -41.33 -6.81
C VAL A 648 36.26 -39.80 -6.89
N ASP A 649 37.21 -39.29 -6.10
CA ASP A 649 37.70 -37.91 -6.11
C ASP A 649 39.00 -37.82 -6.93
N ILE A 650 38.96 -37.13 -8.08
CA ILE A 650 40.06 -37.07 -9.06
C ILE A 650 41.19 -36.10 -8.63
N ARG A 651 41.21 -35.64 -7.37
CA ARG A 651 42.41 -35.04 -6.75
C ARG A 651 43.30 -36.07 -6.05
N ASN A 652 43.18 -37.38 -6.32
CA ASN A 652 44.17 -38.34 -5.82
C ASN A 652 45.54 -38.01 -6.47
N PRO A 653 46.53 -37.51 -5.71
CA PRO A 653 47.82 -37.10 -6.26
C PRO A 653 48.63 -38.26 -6.86
N GLU A 654 48.20 -39.52 -6.65
CA GLU A 654 48.80 -40.68 -7.31
C GLU A 654 48.36 -40.85 -8.78
N LEU A 655 47.31 -40.17 -9.24
CA LEU A 655 46.80 -40.20 -10.63
C LEU A 655 47.22 -38.98 -11.48
N THR A 656 47.92 -38.00 -10.90
CA THR A 656 48.16 -36.67 -11.51
C THR A 656 49.55 -36.48 -12.14
N ASN A 657 50.40 -37.51 -12.17
CA ASN A 657 51.79 -37.38 -12.65
C ASN A 657 52.00 -37.85 -14.10
N SER A 658 50.93 -38.23 -14.82
CA SER A 658 51.06 -38.98 -16.07
C SER A 658 49.87 -38.77 -17.03
N GLY A 659 49.65 -37.52 -17.44
CA GLY A 659 48.87 -37.21 -18.65
C GLY A 659 47.34 -37.16 -18.50
N GLY A 660 46.77 -37.46 -17.33
CA GLY A 660 45.43 -36.97 -16.98
C GLY A 660 45.43 -35.43 -17.07
N PHE A 661 44.31 -34.82 -17.50
CA PHE A 661 44.17 -33.37 -17.79
C PHE A 661 45.22 -32.56 -17.03
N ASN A 662 46.33 -32.22 -17.70
CA ASN A 662 47.49 -31.56 -17.07
C ASN A 662 47.07 -30.11 -16.81
N VAL A 663 46.24 -29.93 -15.79
CA VAL A 663 45.89 -28.62 -15.30
C VAL A 663 47.12 -28.08 -14.59
N SER A 664 48.03 -27.50 -15.37
CA SER A 664 49.03 -26.57 -14.87
C SER A 664 48.39 -25.66 -13.82
N GLU A 665 49.05 -25.53 -12.67
CA GLU A 665 48.59 -24.76 -11.50
C GLU A 665 47.95 -23.44 -11.96
N GLY A 666 46.63 -23.32 -11.81
CA GLY A 666 45.90 -22.08 -12.04
C GLY A 666 44.70 -22.11 -13.01
N LYS A 667 44.32 -23.26 -13.59
CA LYS A 667 43.34 -23.28 -14.70
C LYS A 667 42.11 -24.19 -14.53
N ARG A 668 41.26 -24.01 -13.50
CA ARG A 668 40.07 -24.86 -13.32
C ARG A 668 38.84 -24.05 -12.93
N THR A 669 37.88 -23.86 -13.84
CA THR A 669 36.61 -23.18 -13.52
C THR A 669 35.40 -23.98 -13.96
N LEU A 670 34.46 -24.19 -13.04
CA LEU A 670 33.11 -24.65 -13.36
C LEU A 670 32.23 -23.41 -13.54
N THR A 671 31.58 -23.33 -14.69
CA THR A 671 30.64 -22.23 -15.00
C THR A 671 29.24 -22.79 -14.91
N LEU A 672 28.43 -22.19 -14.03
CA LEU A 672 27.07 -22.64 -13.76
C LEU A 672 26.09 -21.53 -14.04
N ASP A 673 24.98 -21.90 -14.68
CA ASP A 673 23.82 -21.04 -14.72
C ASP A 673 23.31 -20.76 -13.30
N TYR A 674 23.34 -19.47 -12.97
CA TYR A 674 22.90 -18.90 -11.73
C TYR A 674 21.63 -18.05 -11.96
N SER A 675 21.16 -17.89 -13.20
CA SER A 675 19.99 -17.10 -13.59
C SER A 675 18.72 -17.50 -12.84
N LYS A 676 18.60 -18.77 -12.47
CA LYS A 676 17.52 -19.28 -11.62
C LYS A 676 17.48 -18.59 -10.25
N LYS A 677 18.63 -18.25 -9.66
CA LYS A 677 18.84 -17.90 -8.25
C LYS A 677 18.55 -16.45 -7.82
N VAL A 678 18.16 -15.49 -8.68
CA VAL A 678 18.11 -14.06 -8.26
C VAL A 678 16.75 -13.38 -8.51
N ALA A 679 15.80 -14.13 -9.04
CA ALA A 679 14.57 -13.56 -9.55
C ALA A 679 13.52 -13.29 -8.45
N ASP A 680 13.29 -12.00 -8.13
CA ASP A 680 11.97 -11.52 -7.66
C ASP A 680 10.91 -11.66 -8.80
N ILE A 681 9.66 -11.17 -8.68
CA ILE A 681 8.64 -11.21 -9.79
C ILE A 681 9.17 -10.55 -11.08
N GLY A 682 10.25 -9.78 -10.92
CA GLY A 682 10.79 -8.93 -11.94
C GLY A 682 9.85 -7.76 -12.20
N VAL A 683 10.11 -7.01 -13.25
CA VAL A 683 9.15 -6.10 -13.88
C VAL A 683 8.96 -6.52 -15.31
N ALA A 684 7.81 -6.21 -15.89
CA ALA A 684 7.59 -6.48 -17.30
C ALA A 684 8.76 -5.91 -18.13
N ASN A 685 9.25 -6.70 -19.08
CA ASN A 685 10.31 -6.31 -20.01
C ASN A 685 9.77 -5.36 -21.09
N ILE A 686 9.27 -4.21 -20.64
CA ILE A 686 8.63 -3.18 -21.46
C ILE A 686 9.13 -1.83 -20.97
N GLU A 687 9.75 -1.06 -21.86
CA GLU A 687 10.03 0.36 -21.62
C GLU A 687 8.72 1.16 -21.68
N ASN A 688 8.43 1.93 -20.64
CA ASN A 688 7.29 2.83 -20.61
C ASN A 688 7.72 4.25 -20.99
N THR A 689 7.62 4.57 -22.27
CA THR A 689 7.98 5.89 -22.81
C THR A 689 6.97 6.98 -22.46
N GLU A 690 5.78 6.62 -21.99
CA GLU A 690 4.66 7.53 -21.68
C GLU A 690 4.42 7.66 -20.16
N TYR A 691 5.37 7.22 -19.33
CA TYR A 691 5.25 7.29 -17.88
C TYR A 691 5.14 8.74 -17.43
N SER A 692 4.12 9.04 -16.62
CA SER A 692 3.79 10.40 -16.20
C SER A 692 3.04 10.38 -14.89
N GLU A 693 3.11 11.48 -14.15
CA GLU A 693 2.33 11.66 -12.93
C GLU A 693 0.83 11.60 -13.23
N LYS A 694 0.08 10.90 -12.38
CA LYS A 694 -1.37 10.71 -12.55
C LYS A 694 -2.12 11.04 -11.29
N ASN A 695 -3.35 11.50 -11.51
CA ASN A 695 -4.33 11.77 -10.47
C ASN A 695 -5.38 10.68 -10.48
N LEU A 696 -5.40 9.84 -9.46
CA LEU A 696 -6.28 8.66 -9.33
C LEU A 696 -7.47 8.90 -8.39
N TYR A 697 -8.03 10.11 -8.41
CA TYR A 697 -9.08 10.56 -7.47
C TYR A 697 -10.40 9.76 -7.47
N ASN A 698 -10.55 8.79 -8.38
CA ASN A 698 -11.71 7.88 -8.47
C ASN A 698 -11.33 6.41 -8.19
N THR A 699 -10.11 6.15 -7.75
CA THR A 699 -9.61 4.81 -7.44
C THR A 699 -9.61 4.60 -5.92
N LEU A 700 -10.27 3.53 -5.49
CA LEU A 700 -10.23 3.04 -4.12
C LEU A 700 -9.22 1.92 -4.03
N ILE A 701 -8.61 1.75 -2.86
CA ILE A 701 -7.76 0.59 -2.57
C ILE A 701 -7.99 0.14 -1.12
N ALA A 702 -8.05 -1.18 -0.91
CA ALA A 702 -8.22 -1.77 0.40
C ALA A 702 -6.92 -2.40 0.94
N SER A 703 -6.63 -2.21 2.22
CA SER A 703 -5.54 -2.90 2.92
C SER A 703 -5.89 -4.36 3.15
N ASN A 704 -4.95 -5.25 3.50
CA ASN A 704 -5.29 -6.56 4.04
C ASN A 704 -6.04 -6.45 5.39
N SER A 705 -6.68 -7.54 5.80
CA SER A 705 -7.49 -7.58 7.02
C SER A 705 -6.65 -7.46 8.29
N TYR A 706 -7.15 -6.66 9.22
CA TYR A 706 -6.84 -6.79 10.63
C TYR A 706 -7.61 -7.98 11.23
N VAL A 707 -6.96 -8.80 12.05
CA VAL A 707 -7.61 -9.96 12.69
C VAL A 707 -7.53 -9.80 14.20
N GLU A 708 -8.67 -9.45 14.79
CA GLU A 708 -8.82 -9.24 16.23
C GLU A 708 -8.31 -10.42 17.06
N ASN A 709 -7.76 -10.12 18.25
CA ASN A 709 -7.21 -11.09 19.19
C ASN A 709 -6.08 -11.97 18.61
N THR A 710 -5.48 -11.56 17.50
CA THR A 710 -4.28 -12.16 16.93
C THR A 710 -3.17 -11.12 16.79
N LYS A 711 -1.97 -11.56 16.39
CA LYS A 711 -0.87 -10.64 16.03
C LYS A 711 -0.87 -10.28 14.54
N ILE A 712 -1.98 -10.49 13.83
CA ILE A 712 -2.07 -10.25 12.38
C ILE A 712 -2.68 -8.86 12.17
N ASN A 713 -1.84 -7.93 11.72
CA ASN A 713 -2.24 -6.59 11.31
C ASN A 713 -1.91 -6.36 9.84
N GLY A 714 -2.93 -6.40 8.98
CA GLY A 714 -2.82 -6.16 7.55
C GLY A 714 -3.04 -4.71 7.12
N LEU A 715 -3.21 -3.76 8.05
CA LEU A 715 -3.65 -2.39 7.70
C LEU A 715 -2.58 -1.58 6.95
N ASN A 716 -1.30 -1.93 7.08
CA ASN A 716 -0.22 -1.33 6.31
C ASN A 716 0.06 -2.06 4.98
N ARG A 717 -0.76 -3.06 4.62
CA ARG A 717 -0.51 -3.96 3.50
C ARG A 717 -1.53 -3.72 2.39
N PHE A 718 -1.10 -3.16 1.28
CA PHE A 718 -1.96 -2.86 0.12
C PHE A 718 -1.44 -3.62 -1.10
N ASP A 719 -2.24 -4.55 -1.61
CA ASP A 719 -1.89 -5.36 -2.76
C ASP A 719 -2.41 -4.69 -4.05
N PHE A 720 -1.66 -4.82 -5.15
CA PHE A 720 -2.02 -4.19 -6.44
C PHE A 720 -3.34 -4.71 -7.01
N GLU A 721 -3.76 -5.91 -6.61
CA GLU A 721 -5.00 -6.57 -7.03
C GLU A 721 -6.24 -6.03 -6.28
N ASP A 722 -6.05 -5.32 -5.17
CA ASP A 722 -7.12 -4.77 -4.33
C ASP A 722 -7.57 -3.35 -4.75
N GLU A 723 -7.19 -2.90 -5.94
CA GLU A 723 -7.68 -1.64 -6.51
C GLU A 723 -9.11 -1.77 -7.05
N PHE A 724 -9.91 -0.74 -6.82
CA PHE A 724 -11.27 -0.64 -7.33
C PHE A 724 -11.50 0.74 -7.96
N ASN A 725 -11.60 0.75 -9.29
CA ASN A 725 -11.77 1.96 -10.08
C ASN A 725 -13.24 2.31 -10.25
N LEU A 726 -13.65 3.49 -9.78
CA LEU A 726 -14.94 4.07 -10.13
C LEU A 726 -14.86 4.72 -11.52
N PRO A 727 -15.99 4.82 -12.25
CA PRO A 727 -16.02 5.44 -13.58
C PRO A 727 -15.47 6.88 -13.59
N ASN A 728 -14.61 7.17 -14.58
CA ASN A 728 -13.91 8.45 -14.71
C ASN A 728 -14.83 9.66 -14.97
N GLU A 729 -16.08 9.44 -15.39
CA GLU A 729 -17.06 10.51 -15.58
C GLU A 729 -17.52 11.14 -14.25
N ARG A 730 -17.18 10.53 -13.12
CA ARG A 730 -17.44 11.08 -11.79
C ARG A 730 -16.37 12.11 -11.44
N THR A 731 -16.79 13.21 -10.82
CA THR A 731 -15.86 14.18 -10.22
C THR A 731 -15.00 13.53 -9.12
N PRO A 732 -13.85 14.11 -8.74
CA PRO A 732 -12.99 13.58 -7.67
C PRO A 732 -13.74 13.22 -6.38
N ILE A 733 -13.34 12.12 -5.73
CA ILE A 733 -13.80 11.75 -4.39
C ILE A 733 -13.15 12.69 -3.37
N THR A 734 -13.94 13.27 -2.48
CA THR A 734 -13.48 14.20 -1.43
C THR A 734 -13.56 13.58 -0.03
N HIS A 735 -14.44 12.60 0.18
CA HIS A 735 -14.62 11.97 1.49
C HIS A 735 -15.13 10.52 1.40
N LEU A 736 -14.63 9.65 2.26
CA LEU A 736 -15.17 8.31 2.49
C LEU A 736 -15.86 8.23 3.85
N GLU A 737 -17.07 7.66 3.87
CA GLU A 737 -17.78 7.39 5.11
C GLU A 737 -18.44 6.01 5.06
N VAL A 738 -18.32 5.24 6.14
CA VAL A 738 -18.99 3.93 6.27
C VAL A 738 -20.36 4.13 6.91
N VAL A 739 -21.41 3.78 6.19
CA VAL A 739 -22.81 3.86 6.63
C VAL A 739 -23.43 2.46 6.54
N ASN A 740 -23.52 1.76 7.67
CA ASN A 740 -23.86 0.33 7.72
C ASN A 740 -22.91 -0.48 6.82
N ASP A 741 -23.43 -1.35 5.95
CA ASP A 741 -22.65 -2.20 5.03
C ASP A 741 -22.35 -1.52 3.68
N VAL A 742 -22.33 -0.18 3.67
CA VAL A 742 -22.07 0.63 2.48
C VAL A 742 -20.93 1.58 2.75
N LEU A 743 -19.90 1.53 1.89
CA LEU A 743 -18.90 2.57 1.78
C LEU A 743 -19.46 3.68 0.89
N LEU A 744 -19.77 4.82 1.49
CA LEU A 744 -20.24 6.01 0.79
C LEU A 744 -19.02 6.83 0.34
N ALA A 745 -18.77 6.84 -0.97
CA ALA A 745 -17.80 7.73 -1.59
C ALA A 745 -18.48 9.03 -2.00
N LEU A 746 -18.18 10.12 -1.30
CA LEU A 746 -18.66 11.45 -1.63
C LEU A 746 -17.69 12.10 -2.60
N HIS A 747 -18.21 12.52 -3.75
CA HIS A 747 -17.46 13.24 -4.77
C HIS A 747 -17.78 14.74 -4.68
N GLU A 748 -17.05 15.59 -5.41
CA GLU A 748 -17.32 17.04 -5.43
C GLU A 748 -18.75 17.40 -5.86
N ARG A 749 -19.34 16.64 -6.80
CA ARG A 749 -20.67 16.91 -7.39
C ARG A 749 -21.64 15.74 -7.36
N ASN A 750 -21.24 14.59 -6.82
CA ASN A 750 -22.09 13.40 -6.78
C ASN A 750 -21.70 12.50 -5.61
N ALA A 751 -22.43 11.42 -5.39
CA ALA A 751 -22.13 10.44 -4.36
C ALA A 751 -22.34 9.02 -4.90
N THR A 752 -21.44 8.12 -4.55
CA THR A 752 -21.47 6.71 -4.94
C THR A 752 -21.60 5.84 -3.70
N SER A 753 -22.55 4.91 -3.70
CA SER A 753 -22.59 3.81 -2.74
C SER A 753 -21.79 2.63 -3.29
N VAL A 754 -20.76 2.19 -2.57
CA VAL A 754 -20.01 0.96 -2.86
C VAL A 754 -20.38 -0.06 -1.79
N TYR A 755 -21.01 -1.16 -2.19
CA TYR A 755 -21.29 -2.25 -1.24
C TYR A 755 -19.97 -2.91 -0.86
N ILE A 756 -19.84 -3.32 0.40
CA ILE A 756 -18.63 -3.96 0.94
C ILE A 756 -18.99 -5.37 1.44
N GLY A 757 -18.01 -6.28 1.41
CA GLY A 757 -18.16 -7.65 1.90
C GLY A 757 -18.33 -8.71 0.81
N SER A 758 -18.17 -9.99 1.20
CA SER A 758 -18.12 -11.13 0.27
C SER A 758 -19.46 -11.35 -0.45
N LYS A 759 -19.46 -11.25 -1.79
CA LYS A 759 -20.67 -11.53 -2.59
C LYS A 759 -21.04 -13.01 -2.56
N PHE A 760 -22.32 -13.27 -2.25
CA PHE A 760 -23.01 -14.48 -2.70
C PHE A 760 -23.69 -14.19 -4.05
N LEU A 761 -23.16 -14.72 -5.15
CA LEU A 761 -23.87 -14.68 -6.43
C LEU A 761 -25.09 -15.61 -6.37
N LYS A 762 -26.30 -15.06 -6.39
CA LYS A 762 -27.53 -15.84 -6.64
C LYS A 762 -27.89 -15.77 -8.12
N GLN A 763 -27.69 -16.87 -8.86
CA GLN A 763 -28.31 -17.05 -10.17
C GLN A 763 -29.75 -17.59 -10.03
N ALA A 764 -30.63 -17.18 -10.93
CA ALA A 764 -32.07 -17.44 -10.89
C ALA A 764 -32.51 -18.90 -11.21
N SER A 765 -31.61 -19.88 -11.16
CA SER A 765 -31.85 -21.25 -11.64
C SER A 765 -31.74 -22.37 -10.59
N GLY A 766 -31.66 -22.06 -9.30
CA GLY A 766 -31.84 -23.06 -8.23
C GLY A 766 -30.82 -24.21 -8.21
N GLN A 767 -29.61 -23.97 -8.70
CA GLN A 767 -28.45 -24.84 -8.50
C GLN A 767 -27.32 -23.99 -7.92
N ASP A 768 -27.10 -24.15 -6.61
CA ASP A 768 -26.02 -23.46 -5.90
C ASP A 768 -24.68 -24.01 -6.37
N THR A 769 -24.01 -23.30 -7.28
CA THR A 769 -22.56 -23.41 -7.44
C THR A 769 -21.97 -22.25 -6.64
N VAL A 770 -21.36 -22.58 -5.51
CA VAL A 770 -20.60 -21.63 -4.68
C VAL A 770 -19.37 -21.22 -5.48
N THR A 771 -19.45 -20.09 -6.17
CA THR A 771 -18.28 -19.36 -6.62
C THR A 771 -18.27 -18.07 -5.82
N THR A 772 -17.51 -18.08 -4.73
CA THR A 772 -17.14 -16.85 -4.02
C THR A 772 -16.28 -16.05 -4.98
N THR A 773 -16.69 -14.84 -5.32
CA THR A 773 -15.71 -13.85 -5.75
C THR A 773 -15.12 -13.29 -4.47
N ASP A 774 -13.86 -13.59 -4.18
CA ASP A 774 -13.12 -13.12 -2.98
C ASP A 774 -12.85 -11.60 -3.01
N SER A 775 -13.56 -10.83 -3.85
CA SER A 775 -13.39 -9.39 -3.97
C SER A 775 -14.07 -8.69 -2.79
N PHE A 776 -13.30 -7.86 -2.11
CA PHE A 776 -13.75 -7.04 -0.98
C PHE A 776 -14.73 -5.94 -1.40
N PHE A 777 -14.51 -5.35 -2.58
CA PHE A 777 -15.41 -4.35 -3.14
C PHE A 777 -16.57 -5.02 -3.87
N GLY A 778 -17.76 -4.59 -3.51
CA GLY A 778 -19.03 -5.08 -4.04
C GLY A 778 -19.43 -4.41 -5.36
N ASP A 779 -20.74 -4.39 -5.63
CA ASP A 779 -21.26 -3.53 -6.69
C ASP A 779 -21.16 -2.06 -6.27
N GLU A 780 -21.04 -1.17 -7.24
CA GLU A 780 -21.14 0.27 -7.00
C GLU A 780 -22.45 0.80 -7.61
N ARG A 781 -23.01 1.86 -7.01
CA ARG A 781 -24.14 2.60 -7.58
C ARG A 781 -23.95 4.09 -7.39
N LEU A 782 -23.97 4.84 -8.49
CA LEU A 782 -24.14 6.30 -8.46
C LEU A 782 -25.52 6.64 -7.88
N LEU A 783 -25.53 7.45 -6.82
CA LEU A 783 -26.76 7.91 -6.19
C LEU A 783 -27.41 9.01 -7.02
N LYS A 784 -28.74 8.93 -7.16
CA LYS A 784 -29.53 9.94 -7.89
C LYS A 784 -29.66 11.21 -7.05
N GLY A 785 -29.53 12.36 -7.70
CA GLY A 785 -29.67 13.67 -7.07
C GLY A 785 -28.58 14.66 -7.50
N GLY A 786 -27.39 14.16 -7.83
CA GLY A 786 -26.26 15.02 -8.21
C GLY A 786 -25.75 15.86 -7.04
N TYR A 787 -25.77 15.30 -5.84
CA TYR A 787 -25.29 15.94 -4.62
C TYR A 787 -23.90 15.44 -4.25
N GLY A 788 -22.99 16.36 -3.99
CA GLY A 788 -21.61 16.10 -3.59
C GLY A 788 -21.16 17.03 -2.47
N THR A 789 -19.86 17.12 -2.20
CA THR A 789 -19.32 18.11 -1.26
C THR A 789 -17.86 18.47 -1.55
N ILE A 790 -17.53 19.73 -1.33
CA ILE A 790 -16.15 20.25 -1.26
C ILE A 790 -15.75 20.60 0.19
N ASN A 791 -16.64 20.33 1.15
CA ASN A 791 -16.49 20.61 2.59
C ASN A 791 -16.55 19.29 3.37
N PRO A 792 -15.51 18.44 3.31
CA PRO A 792 -15.50 17.14 3.99
C PRO A 792 -15.71 17.25 5.51
N GLU A 793 -15.34 18.38 6.12
CA GLU A 793 -15.56 18.69 7.53
C GLU A 793 -17.05 18.81 7.91
N SER A 794 -17.93 19.04 6.92
CA SER A 794 -19.39 19.03 7.08
C SER A 794 -19.98 17.62 7.23
N VAL A 795 -19.25 16.59 6.78
CA VAL A 795 -19.78 15.23 6.68
C VAL A 795 -19.90 14.62 8.08
N LYS A 796 -21.11 14.16 8.44
CA LYS A 796 -21.37 13.46 9.70
C LYS A 796 -22.38 12.33 9.53
N LYS A 797 -22.10 11.18 10.16
CA LYS A 797 -23.01 10.03 10.21
C LYS A 797 -23.70 9.91 11.56
N TYR A 798 -24.95 9.43 11.54
CA TYR A 798 -25.69 9.06 12.73
C TYR A 798 -26.83 8.09 12.38
N LEU A 799 -26.96 6.98 13.11
CA LEU A 799 -28.05 5.99 12.98
C LEU A 799 -28.36 5.55 11.53
N GLY A 800 -27.31 5.21 10.75
CA GLY A 800 -27.48 4.76 9.37
C GLY A 800 -27.85 5.87 8.38
N GLN A 801 -27.74 7.13 8.79
CA GLN A 801 -27.88 8.31 7.94
C GLN A 801 -26.55 9.05 7.88
N CYS A 802 -26.33 9.79 6.80
CA CYS A 802 -25.16 10.66 6.63
C CYS A 802 -25.63 12.03 6.13
N PHE A 803 -25.04 13.11 6.65
CA PHE A 803 -25.41 14.49 6.35
C PHE A 803 -24.18 15.27 5.93
N TRP A 804 -24.35 16.22 5.01
CA TRP A 804 -23.27 17.12 4.59
C TRP A 804 -23.81 18.41 3.97
N TRP A 805 -22.93 19.40 3.87
CA TRP A 805 -23.15 20.62 3.10
C TRP A 805 -22.68 20.44 1.66
N ASP A 806 -23.56 20.70 0.70
CA ASP A 806 -23.23 20.77 -0.71
C ASP A 806 -23.18 22.24 -1.15
N ALA A 807 -21.99 22.83 -1.11
CA ALA A 807 -21.75 24.20 -1.53
C ALA A 807 -22.04 24.42 -3.02
N ASN A 808 -21.88 23.39 -3.86
CA ASN A 808 -22.10 23.50 -5.30
C ASN A 808 -23.59 23.63 -5.65
N ASN A 809 -24.45 22.94 -4.91
CA ASN A 809 -25.91 23.03 -5.08
C ASN A 809 -26.60 23.99 -4.10
N GLY A 810 -25.87 24.47 -3.09
CA GLY A 810 -26.37 25.37 -2.05
C GLY A 810 -27.45 24.75 -1.17
N CYS A 811 -27.21 23.52 -0.72
CA CYS A 811 -28.14 22.79 0.12
C CYS A 811 -27.44 21.88 1.13
N VAL A 812 -28.16 21.55 2.18
CA VAL A 812 -27.79 20.52 3.14
C VAL A 812 -28.47 19.23 2.71
N VAL A 813 -27.68 18.17 2.59
CA VAL A 813 -28.10 16.89 2.02
C VAL A 813 -28.10 15.82 3.09
N ARG A 814 -29.06 14.91 3.01
CA ARG A 814 -29.14 13.69 3.80
C ARG A 814 -29.07 12.48 2.87
N TYR A 815 -28.22 11.53 3.22
CA TYR A 815 -28.27 10.14 2.77
C TYR A 815 -28.98 9.28 3.81
N SER A 816 -29.92 8.45 3.37
CA SER A 816 -30.66 7.50 4.19
C SER A 816 -31.01 6.24 3.40
N ALA A 817 -31.79 5.33 4.00
CA ALA A 817 -32.33 4.16 3.30
C ALA A 817 -33.15 4.50 2.02
N ASN A 818 -33.68 5.73 1.92
CA ASN A 818 -34.42 6.20 0.74
C ASN A 818 -33.51 6.83 -0.35
N GLY A 819 -32.19 6.82 -0.15
CA GLY A 819 -31.23 7.51 -1.02
C GLY A 819 -30.94 8.93 -0.54
N LEU A 820 -30.72 9.84 -1.49
CA LEU A 820 -30.36 11.24 -1.22
C LEU A 820 -31.60 12.13 -1.22
N ASP A 821 -31.67 13.03 -0.24
CA ASP A 821 -32.67 14.09 -0.17
C ASP A 821 -32.05 15.41 0.32
N SER A 822 -32.46 16.52 -0.29
CA SER A 822 -32.11 17.87 0.16
C SER A 822 -33.02 18.25 1.32
N ILE A 823 -32.48 18.26 2.54
CA ILE A 823 -33.25 18.67 3.72
C ILE A 823 -33.46 20.19 3.76
N SER A 824 -32.71 20.95 2.97
CA SER A 824 -32.94 22.39 2.76
C SER A 824 -34.29 22.68 2.09
N ASP A 825 -34.86 21.75 1.31
CA ASP A 825 -36.17 21.94 0.66
C ASP A 825 -37.33 22.05 1.68
N GLN A 826 -37.09 21.74 2.95
CA GLN A 826 -38.04 21.94 4.04
C GLN A 826 -37.97 23.38 4.59
N GLY A 827 -38.35 24.35 3.76
CA GLY A 827 -38.58 25.74 4.17
C GLY A 827 -37.33 26.63 4.27
N LEU A 828 -36.15 26.17 3.84
CA LEU A 828 -34.91 26.94 3.86
C LEU A 828 -34.14 26.89 2.52
N LYS A 829 -34.82 26.56 1.42
CA LYS A 829 -34.18 26.32 0.13
C LYS A 829 -33.49 27.57 -0.40
N ASP A 830 -34.23 28.68 -0.47
CA ASP A 830 -33.69 29.92 -1.04
C ASP A 830 -32.63 30.52 -0.12
N TYR A 831 -32.81 30.36 1.20
CA TYR A 831 -31.85 30.79 2.19
C TYR A 831 -30.48 30.09 2.03
N PHE A 832 -30.46 28.75 1.96
CA PHE A 832 -29.20 28.02 1.79
C PHE A 832 -28.57 28.25 0.41
N ARG A 833 -29.39 28.44 -0.64
CA ARG A 833 -28.88 28.83 -1.95
C ARG A 833 -28.11 30.16 -1.90
N THR A 834 -28.67 31.18 -1.25
CA THR A 834 -27.96 32.45 -1.03
C THR A 834 -26.73 32.28 -0.15
N LYS A 835 -26.75 31.38 0.84
CA LYS A 835 -25.57 31.11 1.68
C LYS A 835 -24.41 30.53 0.89
N ALA A 836 -24.66 29.67 -0.09
CA ALA A 836 -23.62 29.14 -0.97
C ALA A 836 -22.97 30.18 -1.88
N GLU A 837 -23.68 31.27 -2.22
CA GLU A 837 -23.07 32.40 -2.94
C GLU A 837 -22.02 33.13 -2.08
N THR A 838 -22.15 33.04 -0.75
CA THR A 838 -21.24 33.67 0.22
C THR A 838 -20.13 32.71 0.67
N TYR A 839 -20.50 31.48 1.03
CA TYR A 839 -19.59 30.39 1.42
C TYR A 839 -19.26 29.54 0.20
N SER A 840 -18.46 30.12 -0.71
CA SER A 840 -18.00 29.47 -1.94
C SER A 840 -16.72 28.63 -1.69
N SER A 841 -16.10 28.12 -2.76
CA SER A 841 -14.89 27.31 -2.65
C SER A 841 -13.79 28.00 -1.84
N GLY A 842 -13.22 27.27 -0.86
CA GLY A 842 -12.18 27.76 0.05
C GLY A 842 -12.67 28.12 1.46
N TYR A 843 -13.98 28.32 1.66
CA TYR A 843 -14.55 28.52 3.00
C TYR A 843 -14.92 27.19 3.65
N LYS A 844 -14.61 27.04 4.95
CA LYS A 844 -14.99 25.85 5.72
C LYS A 844 -16.40 25.94 6.27
N VAL A 845 -17.12 24.81 6.25
CA VAL A 845 -18.47 24.65 6.83
C VAL A 845 -18.49 23.35 7.61
N PHE A 846 -18.70 23.43 8.93
CA PHE A 846 -18.57 22.27 9.80
C PHE A 846 -19.93 21.64 10.12
N GLY A 847 -19.94 20.31 10.19
CA GLY A 847 -21.09 19.52 10.61
C GLY A 847 -20.93 19.08 12.06
N ALA A 848 -22.04 18.78 12.71
CA ALA A 848 -22.04 18.11 14.01
C ALA A 848 -23.29 17.26 14.22
N ILE A 849 -23.18 16.26 15.10
CA ILE A 849 -24.33 15.51 15.61
C ILE A 849 -24.44 15.79 17.10
N ASP A 850 -25.46 16.52 17.51
CA ASP A 850 -25.81 16.59 18.92
C ASP A 850 -26.60 15.32 19.27
N VAL A 851 -25.89 14.29 19.71
CA VAL A 851 -26.45 12.98 20.09
C VAL A 851 -27.43 13.07 21.27
N TYR A 852 -27.28 14.07 22.14
CA TYR A 852 -28.15 14.25 23.30
C TYR A 852 -29.52 14.77 22.88
N LEU A 853 -29.56 15.70 21.91
CA LEU A 853 -30.80 16.26 21.38
C LEU A 853 -31.32 15.55 20.12
N GLY A 854 -30.51 14.70 19.48
CA GLY A 854 -30.85 14.05 18.21
C GLY A 854 -30.86 15.03 17.03
N LEU A 855 -29.92 15.99 17.02
CA LEU A 855 -29.88 17.06 16.01
C LEU A 855 -28.65 16.91 15.11
N TYR A 856 -28.84 17.18 13.81
CA TYR A 856 -27.74 17.52 12.93
C TYR A 856 -27.56 19.04 12.95
N LEU A 857 -26.33 19.50 13.19
CA LEU A 857 -25.98 20.90 13.17
C LEU A 857 -25.07 21.17 11.97
N VAL A 858 -25.32 22.27 11.27
CA VAL A 858 -24.39 22.82 10.27
C VAL A 858 -24.02 24.23 10.70
N THR A 859 -22.72 24.49 10.82
CA THR A 859 -22.18 25.79 11.25
C THR A 859 -21.39 26.45 10.13
N PHE A 860 -21.71 27.71 9.91
CA PHE A 860 -21.03 28.62 9.01
C PHE A 860 -20.20 29.55 9.90
N PRO A 861 -18.90 29.27 10.11
CA PRO A 861 -18.09 30.03 11.04
C PRO A 861 -17.73 31.40 10.46
N ASP A 862 -17.25 32.29 11.34
CA ASP A 862 -16.70 33.59 10.94
C ASP A 862 -15.39 33.37 10.18
N GLN A 863 -15.40 33.77 8.92
CA GLN A 863 -14.27 33.73 7.99
C GLN A 863 -14.39 34.99 7.14
N ASP A 864 -13.31 35.76 7.04
CA ASP A 864 -13.26 37.01 6.26
C ASP A 864 -14.36 38.03 6.61
N GLY A 865 -14.77 38.08 7.89
CA GLY A 865 -15.77 39.02 8.41
C GLY A 865 -17.22 38.63 8.15
N LEU A 866 -17.47 37.40 7.70
CA LEU A 866 -18.80 36.84 7.54
C LEU A 866 -19.46 36.58 8.90
N SER A 867 -20.74 36.90 9.02
CA SER A 867 -21.48 36.68 10.28
C SER A 867 -21.66 35.18 10.55
N PRO A 868 -21.19 34.68 11.72
CA PRO A 868 -21.26 33.27 12.04
C PRO A 868 -22.68 32.83 12.41
N GLU A 869 -23.06 31.60 12.04
CA GLU A 869 -24.34 31.01 12.43
C GLU A 869 -24.34 29.48 12.43
N THR A 870 -25.24 28.89 13.21
CA THR A 870 -25.45 27.44 13.27
C THR A 870 -26.92 27.11 13.09
N TRP A 871 -27.23 26.21 12.17
CA TRP A 871 -28.58 25.70 11.92
C TRP A 871 -28.76 24.31 12.50
N ALA A 872 -29.94 24.03 13.04
CA ALA A 872 -30.25 22.75 13.68
C ALA A 872 -31.43 22.04 12.99
N TRP A 873 -31.17 20.81 12.57
CA TRP A 873 -32.12 19.88 11.97
C TRP A 873 -32.48 18.77 12.95
N ASP A 874 -33.76 18.53 13.22
CA ASP A 874 -34.20 17.40 14.02
C ASP A 874 -34.21 16.13 13.16
N ILE A 875 -33.28 15.22 13.44
CA ILE A 875 -33.04 14.01 12.64
C ILE A 875 -34.27 13.11 12.61
N LYS A 876 -34.97 13.00 13.75
CA LYS A 876 -36.10 12.09 13.92
C LYS A 876 -37.40 12.69 13.37
N LYS A 877 -37.63 13.98 13.61
CA LYS A 877 -38.87 14.65 13.21
C LYS A 877 -38.85 15.17 11.78
N GLY A 878 -37.66 15.41 11.22
CA GLY A 878 -37.49 15.75 9.81
C GLY A 878 -37.84 17.20 9.48
N TYR A 879 -37.49 18.15 10.34
CA TYR A 879 -37.64 19.58 10.07
C TYR A 879 -36.56 20.42 10.77
N TRP A 880 -36.35 21.63 10.26
CA TRP A 880 -35.45 22.62 10.87
C TRP A 880 -36.10 23.22 12.12
N ILE A 881 -35.43 23.13 13.25
CA ILE A 881 -35.96 23.62 14.53
C ILE A 881 -35.59 25.09 14.81
N GLY A 882 -34.57 25.61 14.14
CA GLY A 882 -34.05 26.96 14.38
C GLY A 882 -32.55 27.04 14.23
N ARG A 883 -32.01 28.13 14.77
CA ARG A 883 -30.58 28.44 14.82
C ARG A 883 -30.07 28.51 16.25
N PHE A 884 -28.79 28.25 16.42
CA PHE A 884 -28.08 28.44 17.68
C PHE A 884 -27.03 29.55 17.54
N SER A 885 -26.83 30.31 18.63
CA SER A 885 -25.87 31.42 18.67
C SER A 885 -24.42 30.96 18.72
N PHE A 886 -24.15 29.73 19.15
CA PHE A 886 -22.79 29.21 19.17
C PHE A 886 -22.38 28.71 17.79
N CYS A 887 -21.15 29.01 17.39
CA CYS A 887 -20.50 28.45 16.19
C CYS A 887 -19.21 27.77 16.61
N PHE A 888 -18.89 26.64 15.99
CA PHE A 888 -17.75 25.80 16.39
C PHE A 888 -16.78 25.61 15.23
N GLU A 889 -15.55 25.27 15.57
CA GLU A 889 -14.48 24.97 14.61
C GLU A 889 -14.32 23.46 14.42
N GLN A 890 -14.79 22.66 15.39
CA GLN A 890 -14.89 21.22 15.28
C GLN A 890 -15.90 20.68 16.29
N SER A 891 -16.46 19.51 16.03
CA SER A 891 -17.40 18.85 16.93
C SER A 891 -16.95 17.44 17.30
N ILE A 892 -17.40 16.98 18.47
CA ILE A 892 -17.14 15.64 18.97
C ILE A 892 -18.45 15.07 19.49
N SER A 893 -18.77 13.86 19.05
CA SER A 893 -19.97 13.12 19.43
C SER A 893 -19.53 11.75 19.92
N LEU A 894 -19.82 11.42 21.18
CA LEU A 894 -19.41 10.14 21.77
C LEU A 894 -20.42 9.67 22.81
N GLY A 895 -21.02 8.50 22.56
CA GLY A 895 -22.14 8.00 23.37
C GLY A 895 -23.29 9.00 23.39
N ASN A 896 -23.66 9.48 24.58
CA ASN A 896 -24.67 10.53 24.77
C ASN A 896 -24.07 11.92 25.00
N ASN A 897 -22.76 12.10 24.81
CA ASN A 897 -22.08 13.36 25.03
C ASN A 897 -21.85 14.11 23.72
N PHE A 898 -21.99 15.44 23.80
CA PHE A 898 -21.69 16.36 22.72
C PHE A 898 -20.72 17.44 23.21
N ALA A 899 -19.66 17.70 22.46
CA ALA A 899 -18.68 18.73 22.74
C ALA A 899 -18.27 19.46 21.46
N THR A 900 -17.86 20.72 21.59
CA THR A 900 -17.31 21.50 20.47
C THR A 900 -15.96 22.10 20.81
N PHE A 901 -15.07 22.15 19.81
CA PHE A 901 -13.84 22.92 19.87
C PHE A 901 -14.13 24.35 19.42
N LYS A 902 -13.73 25.32 20.25
CA LYS A 902 -13.81 26.74 19.92
C LYS A 902 -12.69 27.50 20.61
N SER A 903 -11.91 28.24 19.83
CA SER A 903 -10.90 29.16 20.34
C SER A 903 -9.96 28.47 21.33
N GLN A 904 -9.33 27.37 20.89
CA GLN A 904 -8.35 26.57 21.63
C GLN A 904 -8.92 25.76 22.82
N ASN A 905 -10.22 25.84 23.07
CA ASN A 905 -10.87 25.16 24.20
C ASN A 905 -11.88 24.13 23.70
N ILE A 906 -12.07 23.08 24.49
CA ILE A 906 -13.21 22.16 24.34
C ILE A 906 -14.33 22.59 25.27
N TRP A 907 -15.55 22.58 24.76
CA TRP A 907 -16.76 22.96 25.48
C TRP A 907 -17.75 21.81 25.46
N LYS A 908 -18.00 21.22 26.63
CA LYS A 908 -19.02 20.19 26.80
C LYS A 908 -20.39 20.85 26.81
N HIS A 909 -21.27 20.47 25.89
CA HIS A 909 -22.64 20.98 25.83
C HIS A 909 -23.55 20.30 26.85
N HIS A 910 -24.71 20.90 27.12
CA HIS A 910 -25.72 20.40 28.08
C HIS A 910 -25.21 20.25 29.52
N SER A 911 -24.14 20.96 29.87
CA SER A 911 -23.41 20.79 31.12
C SER A 911 -23.56 21.97 32.09
N ASN A 912 -23.75 23.19 31.57
CA ASN A 912 -23.81 24.39 32.38
C ASN A 912 -25.19 24.57 33.04
N SER A 913 -25.25 25.11 34.26
CA SER A 913 -26.53 25.49 34.88
C SER A 913 -27.12 26.78 34.31
N VAL A 914 -26.29 27.61 33.65
CA VAL A 914 -26.72 28.83 32.99
C VAL A 914 -27.19 28.52 31.57
N TYR A 915 -28.45 28.83 31.27
CA TYR A 915 -29.06 28.61 29.96
C TYR A 915 -28.65 29.68 28.95
N ASN A 916 -28.58 29.32 27.67
CA ASN A 916 -28.08 30.12 26.55
C ASN A 916 -26.68 30.74 26.79
N ASN A 917 -25.91 30.17 27.70
CA ASN A 917 -24.52 30.56 27.91
C ASN A 917 -23.61 29.66 27.09
N PHE A 918 -23.02 30.22 26.04
CA PHE A 918 -22.12 29.49 25.17
C PHE A 918 -20.79 30.20 25.10
N TYR A 919 -19.71 29.46 25.34
CA TYR A 919 -18.35 30.01 25.31
C TYR A 919 -18.19 31.20 26.27
N ASN A 920 -18.78 31.07 27.47
CA ASN A 920 -18.89 32.11 28.50
C ASN A 920 -19.67 33.37 28.10
N THR A 921 -20.35 33.39 26.95
CA THR A 921 -21.16 34.52 26.49
C THR A 921 -22.63 34.19 26.66
N GLN A 922 -23.38 35.10 27.30
CA GLN A 922 -24.83 34.98 27.47
C GLN A 922 -25.54 35.45 26.21
N TYR A 923 -26.45 34.63 25.69
CA TYR A 923 -27.26 34.95 24.51
C TYR A 923 -28.75 34.97 24.82
N ASP A 924 -29.50 35.66 23.95
CA ASP A 924 -30.96 35.72 24.01
C ASP A 924 -31.59 34.48 23.35
N SER A 925 -32.81 34.12 23.78
CA SER A 925 -33.74 33.37 22.95
C SER A 925 -34.59 34.34 22.12
N ARG A 926 -34.88 33.98 20.85
CA ARG A 926 -35.75 34.79 19.98
C ARG A 926 -36.70 33.93 19.15
N ILE A 927 -37.89 34.46 18.87
CA ILE A 927 -38.88 33.85 17.97
C ILE A 927 -39.40 34.93 17.05
N THR A 928 -39.39 34.68 15.74
CA THR A 928 -40.05 35.52 14.74
C THR A 928 -41.11 34.70 14.02
N PHE A 929 -42.38 35.09 14.14
CA PHE A 929 -43.50 34.39 13.49
C PHE A 929 -44.45 35.37 12.82
N VAL A 930 -45.32 34.86 11.96
CA VAL A 930 -46.33 35.66 11.24
C VAL A 930 -47.72 35.36 11.79
N SER A 931 -48.46 36.39 12.16
CA SER A 931 -49.90 36.30 12.44
C SER A 931 -50.71 36.74 11.23
N ASN A 932 -51.35 35.79 10.55
CA ASN A 932 -52.08 35.99 9.30
C ASN A 932 -53.53 35.44 9.33
N PRO A 933 -54.31 35.54 10.43
CA PRO A 933 -55.66 34.98 10.46
C PRO A 933 -56.56 35.63 9.41
N ASP A 934 -57.47 34.90 8.78
CA ASP A 934 -58.40 35.44 7.78
C ASP A 934 -57.70 36.33 6.72
N VAL A 935 -56.64 35.82 6.06
CA VAL A 935 -55.79 36.58 5.11
C VAL A 935 -56.52 37.34 3.99
N ALA A 936 -57.78 37.02 3.72
CA ALA A 936 -58.61 37.75 2.76
C ALA A 936 -58.98 39.17 3.23
N LEU A 937 -59.04 39.41 4.54
CA LEU A 937 -59.50 40.66 5.16
C LEU A 937 -58.33 41.47 5.74
N ASP A 938 -58.42 42.79 5.65
CA ASP A 938 -57.58 43.67 6.48
C ASP A 938 -58.11 43.66 7.91
N LYS A 939 -57.21 43.75 8.89
CA LYS A 939 -57.51 43.60 10.32
C LYS A 939 -56.77 44.66 11.12
N SER A 940 -57.39 45.13 12.20
CA SER A 940 -56.70 45.80 13.30
C SER A 940 -56.17 44.76 14.26
N PHE A 941 -54.89 44.82 14.61
CA PHE A 941 -54.28 43.98 15.64
C PHE A 941 -54.30 44.75 16.97
N ASP A 942 -54.91 44.15 18.00
CA ASP A 942 -55.38 44.91 19.17
C ASP A 942 -54.64 44.53 20.47
N ASN A 943 -54.25 43.26 20.63
CA ASN A 943 -53.56 42.76 21.84
C ASN A 943 -52.75 41.48 21.57
N LEU A 944 -51.87 41.15 22.52
CA LEU A 944 -51.06 39.95 22.53
C LEU A 944 -51.16 39.28 23.90
N SER A 945 -51.26 37.95 23.92
CA SER A 945 -51.22 37.13 25.14
C SER A 945 -50.18 36.03 24.99
N LEU A 946 -49.29 35.87 25.96
CA LEU A 946 -48.25 34.84 26.00
C LEU A 946 -48.63 33.75 27.00
N ASP A 947 -48.66 32.50 26.53
CA ASP A 947 -48.66 31.32 27.39
C ASP A 947 -47.21 30.87 27.55
N ALA A 948 -46.58 31.33 28.63
CA ALA A 948 -45.15 31.21 28.91
C ALA A 948 -44.90 31.24 30.42
N ASP A 949 -43.73 30.77 30.86
CA ASP A 949 -43.34 30.80 32.28
C ASP A 949 -43.11 32.24 32.78
N GLU A 950 -42.63 33.12 31.89
CA GLU A 950 -42.41 34.55 32.14
C GLU A 950 -42.84 35.38 30.93
N ALA A 951 -43.03 36.69 31.13
CA ALA A 951 -43.23 37.62 30.02
C ALA A 951 -41.95 37.76 29.17
N TRP A 952 -42.12 38.08 27.88
CA TRP A 952 -41.06 38.26 26.90
C TRP A 952 -41.14 39.67 26.31
N ASP A 953 -40.00 40.26 25.96
CA ASP A 953 -40.00 41.48 25.15
C ASP A 953 -40.51 41.16 23.74
N VAL A 954 -41.36 42.03 23.20
CA VAL A 954 -41.70 42.06 21.78
C VAL A 954 -40.89 43.18 21.13
N LEU A 955 -39.82 42.80 20.44
CA LEU A 955 -38.89 43.74 19.81
C LEU A 955 -39.52 44.55 18.68
N SER A 956 -40.42 43.91 17.93
CA SER A 956 -41.07 44.53 16.78
C SER A 956 -42.33 43.77 16.38
N ILE A 957 -43.35 44.53 15.98
CA ILE A 957 -44.55 44.06 15.29
C ILE A 957 -44.66 44.88 14.01
N THR A 958 -44.28 44.27 12.88
CA THR A 958 -44.20 44.98 11.59
C THR A 958 -45.24 44.46 10.60
N ASN A 959 -45.56 45.28 9.60
CA ASN A 959 -46.41 44.87 8.49
C ASN A 959 -45.97 45.46 7.14
N PRO A 960 -46.54 45.00 6.01
CA PRO A 960 -46.19 45.47 4.66
C PRO A 960 -46.45 46.95 4.40
N GLN A 961 -47.25 47.62 5.24
CA GLN A 961 -47.55 49.04 5.15
C GLN A 961 -46.46 49.90 5.81
N GLY A 962 -45.44 49.28 6.42
CA GLY A 962 -44.35 49.97 7.10
C GLY A 962 -44.68 50.41 8.52
N GLN A 963 -45.80 49.96 9.09
CA GLN A 963 -46.11 50.20 10.49
C GLN A 963 -45.21 49.33 11.39
N ASP A 964 -44.85 49.87 12.55
CA ASP A 964 -44.00 49.17 13.53
C ASP A 964 -44.38 49.57 14.96
N THR A 965 -44.32 48.62 15.89
CA THR A 965 -44.56 48.85 17.32
C THR A 965 -43.85 47.78 18.15
N ASP A 966 -43.78 47.99 19.47
CA ASP A 966 -43.02 47.15 20.41
C ASP A 966 -43.70 47.09 21.78
N LEU A 967 -43.44 46.00 22.52
CA LEU A 967 -43.92 45.79 23.89
C LEU A 967 -42.75 45.33 24.76
N LEU A 968 -42.57 45.96 25.91
CA LEU A 968 -41.56 45.57 26.90
C LEU A 968 -42.14 44.51 27.84
N GLU A 969 -41.29 43.66 28.39
CA GLU A 969 -41.68 42.65 29.37
C GLU A 969 -42.54 43.22 30.51
N ALA A 970 -42.19 44.40 31.02
CA ALA A 970 -42.89 45.08 32.12
C ALA A 970 -44.29 45.62 31.78
N GLU A 971 -44.69 45.59 30.51
CA GLU A 971 -46.00 46.06 30.03
C GLU A 971 -47.02 44.93 29.95
N PHE A 972 -46.61 43.69 30.20
CA PHE A 972 -47.50 42.54 30.29
C PHE A 972 -48.03 42.37 31.71
N ASP A 973 -49.36 42.27 31.82
CA ASP A 973 -50.05 41.92 33.05
C ASP A 973 -50.38 40.43 33.05
N LEU A 974 -50.16 39.76 34.18
CA LEU A 974 -50.57 38.36 34.33
C LEU A 974 -52.09 38.28 34.53
N VAL A 975 -52.81 37.79 33.52
CA VAL A 975 -54.27 37.64 33.49
C VAL A 975 -54.62 36.22 33.07
N ASP A 976 -55.45 35.52 33.86
CA ASP A 976 -55.90 34.15 33.56
C ASP A 976 -54.74 33.16 33.25
N ASN A 977 -53.62 33.27 33.99
CA ASN A 977 -52.38 32.53 33.80
C ASN A 977 -51.69 32.73 32.44
N GLN A 978 -51.94 33.86 31.78
CA GLN A 978 -51.23 34.29 30.58
C GLN A 978 -50.74 35.73 30.75
N TYR A 979 -49.63 36.07 30.10
CA TYR A 979 -49.11 37.43 30.10
C TYR A 979 -49.79 38.23 28.99
N TYR A 980 -50.63 39.19 29.35
CA TYR A 980 -51.47 39.96 28.43
C TYR A 980 -51.01 41.40 28.31
N ALA A 981 -50.94 41.93 27.08
CA ALA A 981 -50.69 43.34 26.81
C ALA A 981 -51.51 43.85 25.60
N TYR A 982 -51.95 45.11 25.67
CA TYR A 982 -52.54 45.79 24.52
C TYR A 982 -51.44 46.20 23.53
N LEU A 983 -51.70 46.05 22.23
CA LEU A 983 -50.79 46.58 21.22
C LEU A 983 -50.79 48.10 21.29
N LYS A 984 -49.59 48.68 21.23
CA LYS A 984 -49.41 50.12 21.06
C LYS A 984 -49.66 50.53 19.61
N ARG A 985 -49.72 51.84 19.36
CA ARG A 985 -49.90 52.41 18.02
C ARG A 985 -48.61 52.36 17.21
N ASP A 986 -48.74 52.61 15.91
CA ASP A 986 -47.61 52.69 14.98
C ASP A 986 -46.65 53.83 15.36
N LYS A 987 -45.40 53.49 15.66
CA LYS A 987 -44.37 54.46 16.01
C LYS A 987 -43.91 55.29 14.80
N ASN A 988 -44.22 54.85 13.59
CA ASN A 988 -43.87 55.53 12.34
C ASN A 988 -44.95 56.54 11.88
N THR A 989 -46.05 56.70 12.63
CA THR A 989 -47.08 57.71 12.31
C THR A 989 -46.49 59.12 12.37
N ALA A 990 -46.78 59.94 11.35
CA ALA A 990 -46.25 61.29 11.22
C ALA A 990 -46.52 62.17 12.45
N SER A 991 -45.58 63.07 12.76
CA SER A 991 -45.49 63.83 14.02
C SER A 991 -46.60 64.86 14.26
N ASP A 992 -47.52 65.07 13.32
CA ASP A 992 -48.60 66.08 13.39
C ASP A 992 -49.80 65.60 14.25
N LEU A 993 -49.53 64.80 15.28
CA LEU A 993 -50.54 64.30 16.20
C LEU A 993 -51.02 65.43 17.12
N LEU A 994 -52.35 65.54 17.26
CA LEU A 994 -53.00 66.55 18.09
C LEU A 994 -52.45 66.51 19.53
N GLY A 995 -51.81 67.60 19.95
CA GLY A 995 -51.33 67.79 21.33
C GLY A 995 -49.93 67.27 21.64
N GLY A 996 -49.10 66.93 20.64
CA GLY A 996 -47.70 66.53 20.85
C GLY A 996 -47.55 65.18 21.56
N GLN A 997 -48.60 64.35 21.53
CA GLN A 997 -48.59 62.99 22.08
C GLN A 997 -47.60 62.12 21.28
N PRO A 998 -46.88 61.19 21.94
CA PRO A 998 -45.99 60.28 21.23
C PRO A 998 -46.80 59.36 20.30
N ALA A 999 -46.25 59.08 19.11
CA ALA A 999 -46.91 58.26 18.08
C ALA A 999 -47.36 56.90 18.59
N ILE A 1000 -46.61 56.32 19.52
CA ILE A 1000 -46.89 55.04 20.14
C ILE A 1000 -48.21 55.01 20.97
N LEU A 1001 -48.74 56.16 21.39
CA LEU A 1001 -50.00 56.28 22.14
C LEU A 1001 -51.17 56.78 21.27
N ALA A 1002 -50.91 57.71 20.35
CA ALA A 1002 -51.94 58.43 19.61
C ALA A 1002 -51.87 58.29 18.08
N GLY A 1003 -50.92 57.50 17.57
CA GLY A 1003 -50.74 57.22 16.15
C GLY A 1003 -51.75 56.22 15.59
N ASP A 1004 -51.49 55.73 14.38
CA ASP A 1004 -52.38 54.82 13.68
C ASP A 1004 -52.40 53.43 14.34
N PRO A 1005 -53.56 52.75 14.41
CA PRO A 1005 -53.63 51.34 14.79
C PRO A 1005 -52.78 50.47 13.84
N ILE A 1006 -52.20 49.40 14.36
CA ILE A 1006 -51.52 48.38 13.54
C ILE A 1006 -52.56 47.64 12.70
N GLN A 1007 -52.60 47.91 11.39
CA GLN A 1007 -53.62 47.43 10.48
C GLN A 1007 -53.02 46.76 9.25
N SER A 1008 -53.33 45.48 9.04
CA SER A 1008 -52.90 44.76 7.83
C SER A 1008 -53.61 43.42 7.68
N LYS A 1009 -53.29 42.71 6.59
CA LYS A 1009 -53.66 41.31 6.37
C LYS A 1009 -52.85 40.35 7.24
N TYR A 1010 -51.64 40.73 7.61
CA TYR A 1010 -50.79 39.97 8.51
C TYR A 1010 -49.79 40.92 9.20
N VAL A 1011 -49.27 40.48 10.35
CA VAL A 1011 -48.14 41.10 11.02
C VAL A 1011 -47.03 40.08 11.24
N GLU A 1012 -45.78 40.52 11.22
CA GLU A 1012 -44.64 39.74 11.66
C GLU A 1012 -44.21 40.21 13.04
N ILE A 1013 -44.08 39.29 13.98
CA ILE A 1013 -43.86 39.57 15.41
C ILE A 1013 -42.55 38.90 15.81
N THR A 1014 -41.63 39.67 16.39
CA THR A 1014 -40.36 39.17 16.92
C THR A 1014 -40.31 39.33 18.44
N LEU A 1015 -40.12 38.22 19.15
CA LEU A 1015 -39.96 38.18 20.61
C LEU A 1015 -38.50 37.92 20.99
N ARG A 1016 -38.13 38.38 22.18
CA ARG A 1016 -36.82 38.17 22.81
C ARG A 1016 -36.98 37.89 24.30
N LYS A 1017 -36.20 36.94 24.80
CA LYS A 1017 -35.95 36.77 26.24
C LYS A 1017 -34.46 36.60 26.50
N THR A 1018 -33.93 37.42 27.40
CA THR A 1018 -32.58 37.25 27.94
C THR A 1018 -32.71 36.65 29.33
N ALA A 1019 -32.37 35.37 29.48
CA ALA A 1019 -32.53 34.64 30.75
C ALA A 1019 -31.38 33.67 30.98
N SER A 1020 -30.96 33.55 32.24
CA SER A 1020 -29.90 32.62 32.69
C SER A 1020 -30.45 31.27 33.17
N ASP A 1021 -31.75 31.17 33.40
CA ASP A 1021 -32.47 30.00 33.87
C ASP A 1021 -33.35 29.40 32.77
N LEU A 1022 -33.99 28.27 33.07
CA LEU A 1022 -34.89 27.60 32.13
C LEU A 1022 -36.10 28.49 31.88
N GLN A 1023 -36.37 28.78 30.61
CA GLN A 1023 -37.53 29.56 30.16
C GLN A 1023 -38.32 28.76 29.14
N LYS A 1024 -39.65 28.75 29.27
CA LYS A 1024 -40.56 28.07 28.34
C LYS A 1024 -41.60 29.00 27.76
N ILE A 1025 -42.00 28.70 26.53
CA ILE A 1025 -43.10 29.34 25.83
C ILE A 1025 -43.92 28.29 25.07
N ASN A 1026 -45.21 28.23 25.37
CA ASN A 1026 -46.15 27.23 24.86
C ASN A 1026 -46.85 27.69 23.58
N ALA A 1027 -47.44 28.89 23.63
CA ALA A 1027 -48.22 29.47 22.54
C ALA A 1027 -48.33 30.98 22.69
N ILE A 1028 -48.63 31.66 21.59
CA ILE A 1028 -48.96 33.09 21.58
C ILE A 1028 -50.34 33.28 20.98
N TYR A 1029 -51.14 34.14 21.60
CA TYR A 1029 -52.46 34.52 21.11
C TYR A 1029 -52.44 35.97 20.65
N VAL A 1030 -52.89 36.20 19.41
CA VAL A 1030 -52.96 37.54 18.83
C VAL A 1030 -54.43 37.93 18.67
N GLY A 1031 -54.83 38.97 19.39
CA GLY A 1031 -56.16 39.56 19.29
C GLY A 1031 -56.29 40.45 18.06
N TYR A 1032 -57.33 40.25 17.27
CA TYR A 1032 -57.59 41.05 16.07
C TYR A 1032 -59.07 41.30 15.80
N SER A 1033 -59.34 42.39 15.09
CA SER A 1033 -60.67 42.81 14.66
C SER A 1033 -60.68 43.04 13.14
N PRO A 1034 -61.53 42.35 12.35
CA PRO A 1034 -61.62 42.59 10.92
C PRO A 1034 -62.04 44.03 10.63
N LEU A 1035 -61.38 44.66 9.68
CA LEU A 1035 -61.81 45.93 9.14
C LEU A 1035 -62.89 45.65 8.10
N THR A 1036 -64.07 46.19 8.32
CA THR A 1036 -65.13 46.21 7.32
C THR A 1036 -64.69 47.14 6.20
N GLY A 1037 -64.01 46.60 5.18
CA GLY A 1037 -63.52 47.40 4.05
C GLY A 1037 -64.65 48.11 3.29
N HIS A 1038 -64.26 48.98 2.35
CA HIS A 1038 -65.11 49.73 1.41
C HIS A 1038 -66.14 48.90 0.59
N LEU A 1039 -66.24 47.58 0.78
CA LEU A 1039 -67.16 46.68 0.07
C LEU A 1039 -68.54 46.53 0.74
N LEU A 1040 -68.84 47.27 1.81
CA LEU A 1040 -70.15 47.29 2.48
C LEU A 1040 -70.74 48.71 2.61
N ALA A 1041 -70.49 49.58 1.64
CA ALA A 1041 -71.32 50.77 1.41
C ALA A 1041 -72.31 50.51 0.26
N ALA A 1042 -73.15 49.49 0.40
CA ALA A 1042 -74.35 49.33 -0.42
C ALA A 1042 -75.47 48.68 0.41
N ARG A 1043 -76.49 49.51 0.71
CA ARG A 1043 -77.79 49.25 1.35
C ARG A 1043 -77.79 49.15 2.89
N GLU A 1044 -78.33 50.17 3.55
CA GLU A 1044 -79.79 50.44 3.59
C GLU A 1044 -80.12 51.84 3.09
#